data_AF-A0A7X4HUJ2-F1
#
_entry.id   AF-A0A7X4HUJ2-F1
#
_cell.length_a   1.000
_cell.length_b   1.000
_cell.length_c   1.000
_cell.angle_alpha   90.00
_cell.angle_beta   90.00
_cell.angle_gamma   90.00
#
_symmetry.space_group_name_H-M   'P 1'
#
loop_
_entity.id
_entity.type
_entity.pdbx_description
1 polymer ?
#
loop_
_entity_poly.entity_id
_entity_poly.type
_entity_poly.pdbx_seq_one_letter_code
_entity_poly.pdbx_strand_id
1 'polypeptide(L)'
;MPSLSRAGRWYLAGAVSLTVFWLALRGFAPAPGLTRSYHYPYAPLNRSTEPALEELAAPVVEEHISTVDLAFIDERGHPARDYLVRWNGVWFSPRPERIDFYAAADDGVVVRLDGEIVIERNPDTGMATAVRTVELDAGAHRLEIDHWQHGGPSGLYLAWAPAGGDSPVPLGPDRLFAADPGALAYRMLAALPALGMLVLLGWGALPALMLGRMVHREVSALTRQVLATRLRVVLFPALLGPSQLLMFGPWTVHATNRTEFLVSFWSLAPRWLWLLGPIAGGLAALGIVLPERWFTRYVAALWAVGVLLWVQGNLLVGNYGLLDGAGLDLASHAWRAPAEAGLWIGGIGLATLLAGAVMRAAPLASALLMALQAAVLLLPAAVAPAVDRASTLPTTWEGDTDWQLPPEGIYELSRTRNIIHIVLDMFPTHVFAEIAAADRPAFDDRWSGFTFFRDHLGAFRTTKASMPAMLTGVAYRNELPFNEFRAHRANVTVLHALGEQGYRLRWAAPWAPPRGDRPAPSLPAGLDASTSYRIPSPYGSRRDYLAVSAAQLLDLSLFRHAPHDLKAGVYNDGQWLLQPRVAARMEVEAATERAVGDLRFLREFADRINPGEDAPVYALLHAIAPHYPIVVDADCRYFGKRLPVSKDSYDAQARCALSSVQALLDRLRSLDLYDRTAIVLTSDHGLAALAPGDHPLRGIRSPAGVLDGIATDATPLLAIKPFGARGPLRTSDAPTAITDLPATLLDLAELPNTLRRGTSVLALDPATPRERTYAHYEWGRRNGWASPYFDVLHVFSVNGRVTDAESWRYREALFQPYFDREGQRRTHRVGLHALEDRTTGQTGRPVYRTDGYAVFYAAPDNPRITFDVRNASTARSPRTVTVRIDGDVVGEHLVDETWRTLAYPVAARDADDSPFCVELLVSPVRRAGEDPDGAMLLRGEF
;
A
#
# COMPACT_ATOMS: atom_id res chain seq x y z
N MET A 1 -44.86 -0.65 -36.86
CA MET A 1 -44.06 -1.91 -36.90
C MET A 1 -44.58 -2.75 -38.07
N PRO A 2 -43.74 -3.17 -39.04
CA PRO A 2 -44.18 -4.08 -40.07
C PRO A 2 -44.43 -5.47 -39.46
N SER A 3 -45.45 -6.18 -39.96
CA SER A 3 -45.86 -7.49 -39.43
C SER A 3 -44.69 -8.49 -39.45
N LEU A 4 -44.28 -8.99 -38.28
CA LEU A 4 -43.31 -10.09 -38.15
C LEU A 4 -43.77 -11.28 -39.00
N SER A 5 -42.85 -11.84 -39.79
CA SER A 5 -43.10 -13.06 -40.57
C SER A 5 -43.51 -14.22 -39.63
N ARG A 6 -44.18 -15.25 -40.15
CA ARG A 6 -44.58 -16.44 -39.37
C ARG A 6 -43.40 -17.06 -38.61
N ALA A 7 -42.22 -17.08 -39.22
CA ALA A 7 -40.97 -17.53 -38.59
C ALA A 7 -40.47 -16.59 -37.47
N GLY A 8 -40.59 -15.27 -37.64
CA GLY A 8 -40.21 -14.29 -36.61
C GLY A 8 -41.06 -14.40 -35.35
N ARG A 9 -42.34 -14.75 -35.48
CA ARG A 9 -43.24 -15.02 -34.35
C ARG A 9 -42.84 -16.27 -33.56
N TRP A 10 -42.49 -17.36 -34.25
CA TRP A 10 -42.00 -18.59 -33.59
C TRP A 10 -40.65 -18.41 -32.91
N TYR A 11 -39.74 -17.64 -33.51
CA TYR A 11 -38.47 -17.30 -32.87
C TYR A 11 -38.69 -16.47 -31.60
N LEU A 12 -39.51 -15.41 -31.68
CA LEU A 12 -39.79 -14.57 -30.51
C LEU A 12 -40.44 -15.39 -29.39
N ALA A 13 -41.37 -16.29 -29.74
CA ALA A 13 -41.93 -17.24 -28.79
C ALA A 13 -40.86 -18.16 -28.19
N GLY A 14 -39.89 -18.64 -28.98
CA GLY A 14 -38.76 -19.44 -28.50
C GLY A 14 -37.82 -18.67 -27.57
N ALA A 15 -37.44 -17.43 -27.92
CA ALA A 15 -36.59 -16.58 -27.09
C ALA A 15 -37.26 -16.20 -25.77
N VAL A 16 -38.54 -15.83 -25.82
CA VAL A 16 -39.36 -15.59 -24.62
C VAL A 16 -39.45 -16.86 -23.78
N SER A 17 -39.74 -18.02 -24.38
CA SER A 17 -39.82 -19.30 -23.66
C SER A 17 -38.50 -19.68 -23.00
N LEU A 18 -37.37 -19.49 -23.68
CA LEU A 18 -36.03 -19.73 -23.14
C LEU A 18 -35.68 -18.76 -22.00
N THR A 19 -36.12 -17.51 -22.11
CA THR A 19 -35.96 -16.49 -21.06
C THR A 19 -36.78 -16.81 -19.83
N VAL A 20 -38.05 -17.17 -20.03
CA VAL A 20 -38.94 -17.62 -18.96
C VAL A 20 -38.38 -18.87 -18.32
N PHE A 21 -37.87 -19.82 -19.10
CA PHE A 21 -37.20 -21.01 -18.59
C PHE A 21 -35.94 -20.68 -17.77
N TRP A 22 -35.07 -19.79 -18.26
CA TRP A 22 -33.88 -19.35 -17.52
C TRP A 22 -34.22 -18.59 -16.23
N LEU A 23 -35.21 -17.69 -16.27
CA LEU A 23 -35.70 -16.97 -15.09
C LEU A 23 -36.34 -17.92 -14.08
N ALA A 24 -37.15 -18.88 -14.55
CA ALA A 24 -37.72 -19.92 -13.71
C ALA A 24 -36.62 -20.78 -13.08
N LEU A 25 -35.64 -21.24 -13.88
CA LEU A 25 -34.51 -22.02 -13.39
C LEU A 25 -33.69 -21.24 -12.35
N ARG A 26 -33.48 -19.93 -12.56
CA ARG A 26 -32.81 -19.06 -11.59
C ARG A 26 -33.61 -18.93 -10.29
N GLY A 27 -34.94 -18.91 -10.36
CA GLY A 27 -35.82 -18.89 -9.19
C GLY A 27 -35.89 -20.22 -8.42
N PHE A 28 -35.64 -21.35 -9.10
CA PHE A 28 -35.60 -22.69 -8.48
C PHE A 28 -34.18 -23.13 -8.09
N ALA A 29 -33.13 -22.42 -8.52
CA ALA A 29 -31.76 -22.77 -8.19
C ALA A 29 -31.51 -22.52 -6.69
N PRO A 30 -30.81 -23.44 -6.00
CA PRO A 30 -30.45 -23.24 -4.60
C PRO A 30 -29.55 -22.01 -4.46
N ALA A 31 -29.80 -21.21 -3.42
CA ALA A 31 -29.00 -20.04 -3.13
C ALA A 31 -27.60 -20.49 -2.65
N PRO A 32 -26.50 -20.08 -3.31
CA PRO A 32 -25.17 -20.40 -2.87
C PRO A 32 -24.79 -19.54 -1.66
N GLY A 33 -24.18 -20.15 -0.66
CA GLY A 33 -23.77 -19.49 0.58
C GLY A 33 -23.91 -20.39 1.81
N LEU A 34 -23.46 -19.89 2.96
CA LEU A 34 -23.63 -20.52 4.26
C LEU A 34 -24.54 -19.65 5.13
N THR A 35 -25.14 -20.24 6.16
CA THR A 35 -25.77 -19.48 7.23
C THR A 35 -24.70 -19.03 8.21
N ARG A 36 -24.56 -17.72 8.41
CA ARG A 36 -23.70 -17.12 9.43
C ARG A 36 -24.51 -16.69 10.63
N SER A 37 -24.12 -17.15 11.81
CA SER A 37 -24.64 -16.73 13.11
C SER A 37 -23.55 -16.04 13.93
N TYR A 38 -23.84 -14.83 14.41
CA TYR A 38 -22.92 -14.02 15.21
C TYR A 38 -23.46 -13.88 16.64
N HIS A 39 -22.67 -14.29 17.63
CA HIS A 39 -23.05 -14.36 19.04
C HIS A 39 -22.22 -13.38 19.87
N TYR A 40 -22.90 -12.57 20.70
CA TYR A 40 -22.30 -11.60 21.61
C TYR A 40 -23.22 -11.30 22.81
N PRO A 41 -22.70 -11.03 24.03
CA PRO A 41 -21.30 -11.19 24.42
C PRO A 41 -20.95 -12.66 24.61
N TYR A 42 -19.74 -13.01 24.24
CA TYR A 42 -19.14 -14.33 24.43
C TYR A 42 -17.96 -14.22 25.40
N ALA A 43 -18.10 -14.77 26.61
CA ALA A 43 -17.06 -14.77 27.63
C ALA A 43 -16.76 -16.22 28.04
N PRO A 44 -15.79 -16.91 27.41
CA PRO A 44 -15.47 -18.26 27.80
C PRO A 44 -14.75 -18.32 29.15
N LEU A 45 -14.97 -19.42 29.88
CA LEU A 45 -14.21 -19.74 31.11
C LEU A 45 -12.73 -20.09 30.81
N ASN A 46 -12.40 -20.48 29.58
CA ASN A 46 -11.05 -20.82 29.12
C ASN A 46 -10.82 -20.35 27.66
N ARG A 47 -9.73 -19.62 27.41
CA ARG A 47 -9.38 -19.07 26.08
C ARG A 47 -8.97 -20.13 25.06
N SER A 48 -8.53 -21.30 25.51
CA SER A 48 -7.91 -22.34 24.67
C SER A 48 -8.89 -23.36 24.08
N THR A 49 -10.17 -23.26 24.41
CA THR A 49 -11.19 -24.27 24.02
C THR A 49 -12.34 -23.62 23.28
N GLU A 50 -12.83 -24.30 22.26
CA GLU A 50 -14.09 -23.97 21.61
C GLU A 50 -15.24 -23.97 22.63
N PRO A 51 -16.19 -23.04 22.51
CA PRO A 51 -17.31 -22.98 23.43
C PRO A 51 -18.38 -24.03 23.17
N ALA A 52 -19.04 -24.45 24.26
CA ALA A 52 -20.27 -25.21 24.17
C ALA A 52 -21.40 -24.27 23.69
N LEU A 53 -21.99 -24.60 22.54
CA LEU A 53 -23.07 -23.82 21.90
C LEU A 53 -24.28 -23.60 22.80
N GLU A 54 -24.52 -24.54 23.72
CA GLU A 54 -25.61 -24.52 24.68
C GLU A 54 -25.47 -23.39 25.70
N GLU A 55 -24.27 -22.79 25.83
CA GLU A 55 -23.95 -21.69 26.74
C GLU A 55 -23.98 -20.31 26.06
N LEU A 56 -24.18 -20.24 24.73
CA LEU A 56 -24.17 -18.99 23.97
C LEU A 56 -25.53 -18.26 24.02
N ALA A 57 -25.49 -16.93 24.10
CA ALA A 57 -26.67 -16.11 23.86
C ALA A 57 -27.24 -16.34 22.45
N ALA A 58 -28.53 -16.06 22.25
CA ALA A 58 -29.16 -16.10 20.92
C ALA A 58 -28.35 -15.24 19.93
N PRO A 59 -28.23 -15.67 18.65
CA PRO A 59 -27.44 -14.95 17.68
C PRO A 59 -27.99 -13.52 17.49
N VAL A 60 -27.08 -12.54 17.57
CA VAL A 60 -27.38 -11.12 17.31
C VAL A 60 -27.63 -10.88 15.83
N VAL A 61 -26.95 -11.65 14.98
CA VAL A 61 -27.16 -11.66 13.52
C VAL A 61 -27.21 -13.11 13.07
N GLU A 62 -28.25 -13.45 12.31
CA GLU A 62 -28.33 -14.69 11.55
C GLU A 62 -28.66 -14.33 10.11
N GLU A 63 -27.72 -14.59 9.19
CA GLU A 63 -27.89 -14.22 7.78
C GLU A 63 -27.23 -15.21 6.84
N HIS A 64 -27.69 -15.22 5.59
CA HIS A 64 -27.16 -16.05 4.54
C HIS A 64 -26.05 -15.29 3.79
N ILE A 65 -24.82 -15.84 3.77
CA ILE A 65 -23.63 -15.18 3.23
C ILE A 65 -22.95 -16.01 2.14
N SER A 66 -22.26 -15.36 1.22
CA SER A 66 -21.51 -16.02 0.13
C SER A 66 -19.99 -16.01 0.33
N THR A 67 -19.49 -15.30 1.34
CA THR A 67 -18.08 -15.17 1.68
C THR A 67 -17.86 -15.40 3.17
N VAL A 68 -16.81 -16.16 3.50
CA VAL A 68 -16.43 -16.45 4.89
C VAL A 68 -15.30 -15.50 5.28
N ASP A 69 -15.66 -14.37 5.91
CA ASP A 69 -14.76 -13.30 6.33
C ASP A 69 -15.34 -12.53 7.53
N LEU A 70 -14.53 -11.58 8.05
CA LEU A 70 -14.89 -10.74 9.21
C LEU A 70 -15.29 -9.30 8.84
N ALA A 71 -15.43 -8.96 7.54
CA ALA A 71 -15.65 -7.58 7.11
C ALA A 71 -16.94 -6.98 7.68
N PHE A 72 -17.95 -7.83 7.94
CA PHE A 72 -19.24 -7.43 8.49
C PHE A 72 -19.17 -6.82 9.90
N ILE A 73 -18.11 -7.08 10.67
CA ILE A 73 -17.98 -6.60 12.04
C ILE A 73 -17.83 -5.08 12.05
N ASP A 74 -16.97 -4.55 11.17
CA ASP A 74 -16.67 -3.12 11.08
C ASP A 74 -17.80 -2.33 10.40
N GLU A 75 -18.38 -2.87 9.33
CA GLU A 75 -19.43 -2.20 8.53
C GLU A 75 -20.68 -1.85 9.34
N ARG A 76 -20.98 -2.62 10.39
CA ARG A 76 -22.21 -2.49 11.18
C ARG A 76 -21.95 -2.03 12.61
N GLY A 77 -20.70 -1.69 12.96
CA GLY A 77 -20.31 -1.28 14.31
C GLY A 77 -20.58 -2.36 15.36
N HIS A 78 -20.43 -3.64 14.98
CA HIS A 78 -20.59 -4.76 15.90
C HIS A 78 -19.42 -4.81 16.89
N PRO A 79 -19.61 -5.42 18.08
CA PRO A 79 -18.52 -5.63 19.02
C PRO A 79 -17.37 -6.43 18.37
N ALA A 80 -16.17 -5.85 18.35
CA ALA A 80 -14.98 -6.49 17.77
C ALA A 80 -14.24 -7.41 18.75
N ARG A 81 -14.84 -7.71 19.92
CA ARG A 81 -14.26 -8.52 21.00
C ARG A 81 -15.35 -9.35 21.66
N ASP A 82 -14.93 -10.40 22.35
CA ASP A 82 -15.81 -11.30 23.08
C ASP A 82 -17.00 -11.75 22.21
N TYR A 83 -16.70 -12.29 21.02
CA TYR A 83 -17.70 -12.79 20.08
C TYR A 83 -17.39 -14.20 19.60
N LEU A 84 -18.43 -14.88 19.11
CA LEU A 84 -18.32 -16.08 18.28
C LEU A 84 -19.07 -15.88 16.96
N VAL A 85 -18.44 -16.28 15.86
CA VAL A 85 -19.05 -16.38 14.55
C VAL A 85 -19.07 -17.84 14.13
N ARG A 86 -20.24 -18.31 13.73
CA ARG A 86 -20.41 -19.63 13.15
C ARG A 86 -20.89 -19.50 11.72
N TRP A 87 -20.29 -20.28 10.83
CA TRP A 87 -20.81 -20.54 9.49
C TRP A 87 -21.21 -22.00 9.39
N ASN A 88 -22.41 -22.25 8.91
CA ASN A 88 -22.97 -23.60 8.78
C ASN A 88 -23.63 -23.79 7.42
N GLY A 89 -23.41 -24.95 6.83
CA GLY A 89 -24.06 -25.39 5.60
C GLY A 89 -23.37 -26.62 5.03
N VAL A 90 -23.12 -26.58 3.74
CA VAL A 90 -22.65 -27.71 2.94
C VAL A 90 -21.55 -27.25 1.98
N TRP A 91 -20.47 -28.02 1.94
CA TRP A 91 -19.52 -28.06 0.84
C TRP A 91 -19.99 -29.10 -0.19
N PHE A 92 -20.26 -28.69 -1.43
CA PHE A 92 -20.68 -29.59 -2.49
C PHE A 92 -19.53 -29.98 -3.42
N SER A 93 -19.15 -31.25 -3.38
CA SER A 93 -18.16 -31.83 -4.28
C SER A 93 -18.83 -32.45 -5.52
N PRO A 94 -18.50 -31.99 -6.75
CA PRO A 94 -19.18 -32.44 -7.97
C PRO A 94 -18.70 -33.82 -8.46
N ARG A 95 -17.54 -34.25 -7.97
CA ARG A 95 -16.84 -35.50 -8.30
C ARG A 95 -15.91 -35.82 -7.13
N PRO A 96 -15.52 -37.09 -6.92
CA PRO A 96 -14.56 -37.39 -5.87
C PRO A 96 -13.28 -36.57 -6.05
N GLU A 97 -12.81 -35.94 -4.98
CA GLU A 97 -11.66 -35.05 -4.99
C GLU A 97 -10.91 -35.10 -3.65
N ARG A 98 -9.61 -34.82 -3.72
CA ARG A 98 -8.73 -34.70 -2.57
C ARG A 98 -8.34 -33.23 -2.46
N ILE A 99 -8.68 -32.60 -1.34
CA ILE A 99 -8.50 -31.15 -1.14
C ILE A 99 -7.75 -30.87 0.15
N ASP A 100 -6.97 -29.80 0.14
CA ASP A 100 -6.33 -29.24 1.32
C ASP A 100 -7.19 -28.08 1.82
N PHE A 101 -7.68 -28.17 3.05
CA PHE A 101 -8.27 -27.04 3.77
C PHE A 101 -7.19 -26.28 4.52
N TYR A 102 -7.30 -24.94 4.51
CA TYR A 102 -6.38 -24.03 5.19
C TYR A 102 -7.19 -23.16 6.15
N ALA A 103 -6.75 -23.06 7.40
CA ALA A 103 -7.33 -22.14 8.36
C ALA A 103 -6.27 -21.51 9.26
N ALA A 104 -6.36 -20.20 9.48
CA ALA A 104 -5.63 -19.47 10.51
C ALA A 104 -6.59 -18.48 11.18
N ALA A 105 -6.45 -18.30 12.48
CA ALA A 105 -7.17 -17.27 13.22
C ALA A 105 -6.28 -16.74 14.33
N ASP A 106 -6.54 -15.51 14.77
CA ASP A 106 -5.82 -14.91 15.89
C ASP A 106 -6.10 -15.68 17.19
N ASP A 107 -7.36 -15.71 17.63
CA ASP A 107 -7.77 -16.47 18.81
C ASP A 107 -8.08 -17.93 18.45
N GLY A 108 -9.22 -18.22 17.81
CA GLY A 108 -9.56 -19.61 17.53
C GLY A 108 -10.39 -19.83 16.30
N VAL A 109 -10.16 -20.97 15.66
CA VAL A 109 -11.01 -21.46 14.58
C VAL A 109 -11.09 -22.99 14.60
N VAL A 110 -12.31 -23.51 14.46
CA VAL A 110 -12.57 -24.94 14.24
C VAL A 110 -13.31 -25.10 12.92
N VAL A 111 -12.78 -25.96 12.05
CA VAL A 111 -13.41 -26.37 10.79
C VAL A 111 -13.80 -27.83 10.91
N ARG A 112 -15.09 -28.10 10.79
CA ARG A 112 -15.64 -29.46 10.75
C ARG A 112 -16.20 -29.80 9.40
N LEU A 113 -15.97 -31.04 8.99
CA LEU A 113 -16.56 -31.61 7.80
C LEU A 113 -17.23 -32.94 8.16
N ASP A 114 -18.51 -33.08 7.82
CA ASP A 114 -19.35 -34.22 8.17
C ASP A 114 -19.37 -34.54 9.69
N GLY A 115 -19.20 -33.51 10.51
CA GLY A 115 -19.13 -33.60 11.97
C GLY A 115 -17.75 -33.95 12.53
N GLU A 116 -16.78 -34.30 11.69
CA GLU A 116 -15.40 -34.53 12.10
C GLU A 116 -14.60 -33.22 12.09
N ILE A 117 -13.79 -32.99 13.13
CA ILE A 117 -12.87 -31.85 13.18
C ILE A 117 -11.74 -32.08 12.17
N VAL A 118 -11.69 -31.23 11.15
CA VAL A 118 -10.66 -31.24 10.11
C VAL A 118 -9.50 -30.33 10.52
N ILE A 119 -9.81 -29.16 11.05
CA ILE A 119 -8.83 -28.21 11.59
C ILE A 119 -9.35 -27.68 12.93
N GLU A 120 -8.48 -27.66 13.93
CA GLU A 120 -8.69 -26.97 15.20
C GLU A 120 -7.46 -26.12 15.49
N ARG A 121 -7.69 -24.83 15.77
CA ARG A 121 -6.66 -23.84 16.07
C ARG A 121 -7.07 -23.07 17.30
N ASN A 122 -6.09 -22.86 18.17
CA ASN A 122 -6.25 -22.16 19.44
C ASN A 122 -5.29 -20.94 19.51
N PRO A 123 -5.44 -20.07 20.52
CA PRO A 123 -4.71 -18.80 20.57
C PRO A 123 -3.20 -18.96 20.74
N ASP A 124 -2.74 -20.12 21.24
CA ASP A 124 -1.33 -20.38 21.58
C ASP A 124 -0.40 -20.30 20.36
N THR A 125 -0.97 -20.38 19.16
CA THR A 125 -0.23 -20.47 17.90
C THR A 125 -0.48 -19.28 16.96
N GLY A 126 -1.30 -18.31 17.38
CA GLY A 126 -1.67 -17.09 16.63
C GLY A 126 -2.09 -17.35 15.17
N MET A 127 -1.80 -16.39 14.28
CA MET A 127 -2.14 -16.44 12.84
C MET A 127 -1.29 -17.43 11.99
N ALA A 128 -0.83 -18.57 12.54
CA ALA A 128 -0.22 -19.63 11.72
C ALA A 128 -1.28 -20.49 11.01
N THR A 129 -1.04 -20.87 9.75
CA THR A 129 -2.04 -21.64 8.97
C THR A 129 -1.90 -23.13 9.24
N ALA A 130 -2.97 -23.75 9.75
CA ALA A 130 -3.11 -25.20 9.72
C ALA A 130 -3.59 -25.65 8.33
N VAL A 131 -3.04 -26.77 7.85
CA VAL A 131 -3.42 -27.40 6.59
C VAL A 131 -3.84 -28.84 6.86
N ARG A 132 -4.98 -29.24 6.32
CA ARG A 132 -5.43 -30.63 6.40
C ARG A 132 -5.94 -31.10 5.04
N THR A 133 -5.34 -32.18 4.54
CA THR A 133 -5.85 -32.88 3.37
C THR A 133 -7.04 -33.75 3.76
N VAL A 134 -8.12 -33.66 2.98
CA VAL A 134 -9.34 -34.46 3.13
C VAL A 134 -9.68 -35.10 1.79
N GLU A 135 -10.16 -36.34 1.84
CA GLU A 135 -10.73 -37.03 0.69
C GLU A 135 -12.25 -36.91 0.74
N LEU A 136 -12.84 -36.44 -0.35
CA LEU A 136 -14.28 -36.24 -0.49
C LEU A 136 -14.81 -37.11 -1.61
N ASP A 137 -15.91 -37.79 -1.32
CA ASP A 137 -16.75 -38.39 -2.33
C ASP A 137 -17.52 -37.32 -3.11
N ALA A 138 -18.17 -37.72 -4.20
CA ALA A 138 -19.09 -36.80 -4.88
C ALA A 138 -20.36 -36.61 -4.04
N GLY A 139 -20.73 -35.36 -3.75
CA GLY A 139 -21.95 -35.04 -3.02
C GLY A 139 -21.80 -33.87 -2.07
N ALA A 140 -22.80 -33.71 -1.22
CA ALA A 140 -22.83 -32.72 -0.15
C ALA A 140 -22.11 -33.24 1.08
N HIS A 141 -21.18 -32.44 1.61
CA HIS A 141 -20.50 -32.63 2.88
C HIS A 141 -20.88 -31.51 3.83
N ARG A 142 -21.34 -31.82 5.03
CA ARG A 142 -21.71 -30.79 6.02
C ARG A 142 -20.46 -30.02 6.42
N LEU A 143 -20.49 -28.69 6.30
CA LEU A 143 -19.38 -27.81 6.65
C LEU A 143 -19.81 -26.90 7.80
N GLU A 144 -19.06 -26.94 8.90
CA GLU A 144 -19.24 -26.04 10.04
C GLU A 144 -17.91 -25.36 10.33
N ILE A 145 -17.94 -24.05 10.52
CA ILE A 145 -16.77 -23.23 10.82
C ILE A 145 -17.11 -22.35 12.00
N ASP A 146 -16.37 -22.51 13.08
CA ASP A 146 -16.51 -21.71 14.30
C ASP A 146 -15.28 -20.87 14.49
N HIS A 147 -15.44 -19.56 14.66
CA HIS A 147 -14.39 -18.63 15.00
C HIS A 147 -14.80 -17.83 16.22
N TRP A 148 -13.89 -17.60 17.16
CA TRP A 148 -14.13 -16.71 18.28
C TRP A 148 -13.00 -15.71 18.43
N GLN A 149 -13.35 -14.54 18.96
CA GLN A 149 -12.42 -13.51 19.39
C GLN A 149 -12.74 -13.12 20.84
N HIS A 150 -11.71 -12.97 21.65
CA HIS A 150 -11.79 -12.52 23.03
C HIS A 150 -11.26 -11.09 23.18
N GLY A 151 -10.03 -10.80 22.73
CA GLY A 151 -9.38 -9.50 22.92
C GLY A 151 -8.66 -9.00 21.67
N GLY A 152 -8.04 -7.82 21.70
CA GLY A 152 -7.24 -7.35 20.56
C GLY A 152 -8.05 -7.08 19.27
N PRO A 153 -7.37 -6.93 18.11
CA PRO A 153 -7.99 -6.90 16.78
C PRO A 153 -8.12 -8.32 16.18
N SER A 154 -9.25 -8.66 15.56
CA SER A 154 -9.51 -10.02 15.07
C SER A 154 -8.92 -10.33 13.69
N GLY A 155 -8.42 -11.55 13.52
CA GLY A 155 -7.95 -12.10 12.24
C GLY A 155 -8.53 -13.48 11.94
N LEU A 156 -8.98 -13.70 10.70
CA LEU A 156 -9.43 -14.99 10.19
C LEU A 156 -8.99 -15.17 8.73
N TYR A 157 -8.38 -16.31 8.46
CA TYR A 157 -8.01 -16.78 7.14
C TYR A 157 -8.56 -18.18 6.92
N LEU A 158 -9.30 -18.36 5.82
CA LEU A 158 -9.85 -19.64 5.38
C LEU A 158 -9.70 -19.77 3.87
N ALA A 159 -9.17 -20.90 3.43
CA ALA A 159 -8.96 -21.19 2.02
C ALA A 159 -8.95 -22.70 1.76
N TRP A 160 -8.94 -23.06 0.48
CA TRP A 160 -8.77 -24.45 0.04
C TRP A 160 -7.93 -24.52 -1.23
N ALA A 161 -7.35 -25.69 -1.50
CA ALA A 161 -6.71 -26.01 -2.77
C ALA A 161 -6.95 -27.48 -3.14
N PRO A 162 -6.88 -27.87 -4.41
CA PRO A 162 -6.64 -29.27 -4.77
C PRO A 162 -5.38 -29.77 -4.06
N ALA A 163 -5.40 -30.99 -3.53
CA ALA A 163 -4.31 -31.46 -2.68
C ALA A 163 -2.95 -31.43 -3.39
N GLY A 164 -1.96 -30.79 -2.75
CA GLY A 164 -0.62 -30.58 -3.31
C GLY A 164 -0.49 -29.40 -4.28
N GLY A 165 -1.48 -28.51 -4.37
CA GLY A 165 -1.37 -27.24 -5.08
C GLY A 165 -0.70 -26.15 -4.23
N ASP A 166 0.07 -25.26 -4.88
CA ASP A 166 0.82 -24.20 -4.19
C ASP A 166 0.04 -22.90 -3.97
N SER A 167 -1.17 -22.78 -4.53
CA SER A 167 -1.99 -21.56 -4.53
C SER A 167 -3.38 -21.79 -3.92
N PRO A 168 -3.54 -21.66 -2.59
CA PRO A 168 -4.84 -21.73 -1.95
C PRO A 168 -5.74 -20.55 -2.38
N VAL A 169 -7.03 -20.83 -2.56
CA VAL A 169 -8.06 -19.83 -2.91
C VAL A 169 -9.11 -19.74 -1.81
N PRO A 170 -9.75 -18.57 -1.58
CA PRO A 170 -10.82 -18.44 -0.60
C PRO A 170 -11.97 -19.43 -0.84
N LEU A 171 -12.67 -19.80 0.24
CA LEU A 171 -13.90 -20.59 0.14
C LEU A 171 -14.96 -19.79 -0.62
N GLY A 172 -15.29 -20.22 -1.83
CA GLY A 172 -16.16 -19.51 -2.77
C GLY A 172 -17.59 -20.03 -2.80
N PRO A 173 -18.56 -19.19 -3.25
CA PRO A 173 -19.98 -19.58 -3.33
C PRO A 173 -20.26 -20.67 -4.37
N ASP A 174 -19.30 -21.05 -5.20
CA ASP A 174 -19.42 -22.12 -6.18
C ASP A 174 -19.44 -23.53 -5.56
N ARG A 175 -19.07 -23.64 -4.28
CA ARG A 175 -19.05 -24.88 -3.49
C ARG A 175 -19.94 -24.84 -2.26
N LEU A 176 -20.38 -23.68 -1.81
CA LEU A 176 -21.04 -23.49 -0.52
C LEU A 176 -22.55 -23.35 -0.67
N PHE A 177 -23.31 -24.09 0.15
CA PHE A 177 -24.78 -24.07 0.16
C PHE A 177 -25.33 -24.18 1.58
N ALA A 178 -26.47 -23.54 1.89
CA ALA A 178 -27.06 -23.62 3.22
C ALA A 178 -27.62 -25.02 3.55
N ALA A 179 -27.94 -25.81 2.51
CA ALA A 179 -28.37 -27.19 2.60
C ALA A 179 -27.92 -27.96 1.34
N ASP A 180 -28.00 -29.29 1.35
CA ASP A 180 -27.65 -30.11 0.18
C ASP A 180 -28.44 -29.67 -1.06
N PRO A 181 -27.79 -29.12 -2.10
CA PRO A 181 -28.47 -28.72 -3.32
C PRO A 181 -28.91 -29.93 -4.16
N GLY A 182 -28.31 -31.10 -3.95
CA GLY A 182 -28.43 -32.25 -4.82
C GLY A 182 -27.70 -32.07 -6.17
N ALA A 183 -27.23 -33.18 -6.75
CA ALA A 183 -26.42 -33.15 -7.98
C ALA A 183 -27.14 -32.50 -9.18
N LEU A 184 -28.47 -32.66 -9.29
CA LEU A 184 -29.24 -32.07 -10.37
C LEU A 184 -29.33 -30.54 -10.23
N ALA A 185 -29.67 -30.02 -9.04
CA ALA A 185 -29.80 -28.58 -8.85
C ALA A 185 -28.44 -27.88 -8.91
N TYR A 186 -27.37 -28.53 -8.42
CA TYR A 186 -26.00 -28.05 -8.60
C TYR A 186 -25.63 -27.92 -10.09
N ARG A 187 -25.90 -28.96 -10.90
CA ARG A 187 -25.64 -28.91 -12.36
C ARG A 187 -26.49 -27.85 -13.06
N MET A 188 -27.73 -27.65 -12.62
CA MET A 188 -28.59 -26.58 -13.13
C MET A 188 -28.01 -25.19 -12.82
N LEU A 189 -27.53 -24.97 -11.59
CA LEU A 189 -26.85 -23.74 -11.19
C LEU A 189 -25.57 -23.53 -12.01
N ALA A 190 -24.73 -24.55 -12.16
CA ALA A 190 -23.53 -24.50 -12.98
C ALA A 190 -23.82 -24.23 -14.48
N ALA A 191 -25.00 -24.62 -14.97
CA ALA A 191 -25.45 -24.36 -16.32
C ALA A 191 -26.13 -22.98 -16.51
N LEU A 192 -26.53 -22.28 -15.44
CA LEU A 192 -27.19 -20.96 -15.53
C LEU A 192 -26.38 -19.92 -16.33
N PRO A 193 -25.05 -19.81 -16.21
CA PRO A 193 -24.26 -18.90 -17.05
C PRO A 193 -24.36 -19.27 -18.54
N ALA A 194 -24.27 -20.57 -18.87
CA ALA A 194 -24.37 -21.04 -20.24
C ALA A 194 -25.79 -20.86 -20.81
N LEU A 195 -26.84 -21.10 -20.02
CA LEU A 195 -28.22 -20.84 -20.40
C LEU A 195 -28.52 -19.35 -20.53
N GLY A 196 -27.95 -18.51 -19.66
CA GLY A 196 -28.02 -17.05 -19.77
C GLY A 196 -27.35 -16.57 -21.04
N MET A 197 -26.22 -17.18 -21.42
CA MET A 197 -25.57 -16.94 -22.71
C MET A 197 -26.45 -17.40 -23.87
N LEU A 198 -27.17 -18.53 -23.76
CA LEU A 198 -28.15 -18.95 -24.77
C LEU A 198 -29.37 -18.02 -24.84
N VAL A 199 -29.81 -17.43 -23.73
CA VAL A 199 -30.86 -16.38 -23.71
C VAL A 199 -30.34 -15.12 -24.40
N LEU A 200 -29.11 -14.69 -24.11
CA LEU A 200 -28.47 -13.56 -24.79
C LEU A 200 -28.28 -13.83 -26.27
N LEU A 201 -27.90 -15.05 -26.66
CA LEU A 201 -27.81 -15.47 -28.06
C LEU A 201 -29.21 -15.61 -28.68
N GLY A 202 -30.23 -16.00 -27.93
CA GLY A 202 -31.63 -16.14 -28.36
C GLY A 202 -32.38 -14.82 -28.45
N TRP A 203 -31.98 -13.79 -27.72
CA TRP A 203 -32.41 -12.41 -27.96
C TRP A 203 -31.52 -11.70 -28.96
N GLY A 204 -30.26 -12.11 -29.03
CA GLY A 204 -29.26 -11.58 -29.93
C GLY A 204 -29.40 -12.13 -31.35
N ALA A 205 -29.93 -13.33 -31.58
CA ALA A 205 -29.93 -13.95 -32.89
C ALA A 205 -31.03 -13.46 -33.83
N LEU A 206 -32.20 -12.94 -33.40
CA LEU A 206 -33.11 -12.25 -34.31
C LEU A 206 -32.52 -10.90 -34.75
N PRO A 207 -32.04 -10.04 -33.83
CA PRO A 207 -31.29 -8.84 -34.16
C PRO A 207 -30.04 -9.17 -34.96
N ALA A 208 -29.31 -10.25 -34.70
CA ALA A 208 -28.12 -10.65 -35.45
C ALA A 208 -28.45 -11.30 -36.80
N LEU A 209 -29.62 -11.93 -36.98
CA LEU A 209 -30.12 -12.38 -38.28
C LEU A 209 -30.68 -11.21 -39.09
N MET A 210 -31.34 -10.25 -38.45
CA MET A 210 -31.81 -9.01 -39.07
C MET A 210 -30.62 -8.13 -39.44
N LEU A 211 -29.68 -7.94 -38.53
CA LEU A 211 -28.38 -7.31 -38.73
C LEU A 211 -27.61 -8.11 -39.78
N GLY A 212 -27.59 -9.43 -39.73
CA GLY A 212 -26.91 -10.29 -40.70
C GLY A 212 -27.50 -10.20 -42.10
N ARG A 213 -28.82 -10.10 -42.25
CA ARG A 213 -29.50 -9.82 -43.53
C ARG A 213 -29.23 -8.40 -44.00
N MET A 214 -29.21 -7.44 -43.09
CA MET A 214 -28.93 -6.03 -43.35
C MET A 214 -27.47 -5.84 -43.78
N VAL A 215 -26.55 -6.49 -43.10
CA VAL A 215 -25.11 -6.62 -43.38
C VAL A 215 -24.92 -7.35 -44.71
N HIS A 216 -25.57 -8.50 -44.94
CA HIS A 216 -25.47 -9.22 -46.21
C HIS A 216 -25.92 -8.35 -47.38
N ARG A 217 -27.01 -7.59 -47.21
CA ARG A 217 -27.48 -6.63 -48.21
C ARG A 217 -26.48 -5.50 -48.45
N GLU A 218 -25.95 -4.88 -47.40
CA GLU A 218 -24.93 -3.82 -47.52
C GLU A 218 -23.62 -4.35 -48.12
N VAL A 219 -23.15 -5.53 -47.68
CA VAL A 219 -21.96 -6.22 -48.19
C VAL A 219 -22.14 -6.61 -49.65
N SER A 220 -23.32 -7.08 -50.06
CA SER A 220 -23.62 -7.37 -51.46
C SER A 220 -23.69 -6.13 -52.34
N ALA A 221 -23.92 -4.95 -51.75
CA ALA A 221 -23.98 -3.66 -52.43
C ALA A 221 -22.67 -2.83 -52.30
N LEU A 222 -21.68 -3.33 -51.53
CA LEU A 222 -20.43 -2.65 -51.25
C LEU A 222 -19.51 -2.68 -52.47
N THR A 223 -19.44 -1.57 -53.20
CA THR A 223 -18.44 -1.38 -54.24
C THR A 223 -17.07 -1.09 -53.62
N ARG A 224 -15.98 -1.32 -54.38
CA ARG A 224 -14.62 -0.96 -53.94
C ARG A 224 -14.49 0.51 -53.52
N GLN A 225 -15.22 1.42 -54.19
CA GLN A 225 -15.23 2.84 -53.85
C GLN A 225 -15.94 3.11 -52.52
N VAL A 226 -17.12 2.51 -52.27
CA VAL A 226 -17.85 2.68 -51.00
C VAL A 226 -17.04 2.10 -49.83
N LEU A 227 -16.42 0.93 -50.03
CA LEU A 227 -15.55 0.30 -49.04
C LEU A 227 -14.36 1.22 -48.69
N ALA A 228 -13.67 1.75 -49.69
CA ALA A 228 -12.54 2.65 -49.48
C ALA A 228 -12.95 3.93 -48.73
N THR A 229 -14.11 4.51 -49.06
CA THR A 229 -14.63 5.70 -48.37
C THR A 229 -15.01 5.40 -46.92
N ARG A 230 -15.76 4.33 -46.65
CA ARG A 230 -16.14 3.95 -45.29
C ARG A 230 -14.92 3.62 -44.44
N LEU A 231 -13.95 2.91 -45.01
CA LEU A 231 -12.70 2.59 -44.32
C LEU A 231 -11.93 3.87 -43.94
N ARG A 232 -11.78 4.83 -44.86
CA ARG A 232 -11.10 6.12 -44.56
C ARG A 232 -11.78 6.90 -43.43
N VAL A 233 -13.10 6.82 -43.33
CA VAL A 233 -13.87 7.53 -42.30
C VAL A 233 -13.78 6.81 -40.95
N VAL A 234 -13.90 5.49 -40.91
CA VAL A 234 -14.01 4.73 -39.65
C VAL A 234 -12.66 4.34 -39.03
N LEU A 235 -11.59 4.26 -39.82
CA LEU A 235 -10.30 3.72 -39.38
C LEU A 235 -9.73 4.46 -38.14
N PHE A 236 -9.58 5.79 -38.20
CA PHE A 236 -9.01 6.56 -37.09
C PHE A 236 -9.95 6.62 -35.86
N PRO A 237 -11.27 6.84 -36.00
CA PRO A 237 -12.20 6.72 -34.87
C PRO A 237 -12.19 5.35 -34.20
N ALA A 238 -12.08 4.26 -34.98
CA ALA A 238 -11.98 2.89 -34.46
C ALA A 238 -10.65 2.60 -33.77
N LEU A 239 -9.56 3.25 -34.19
CA LEU A 239 -8.24 3.15 -33.55
C LEU A 239 -8.14 3.99 -32.27
N LEU A 240 -8.84 5.13 -32.20
CA LEU A 240 -8.65 6.11 -31.15
C LEU A 240 -8.85 5.51 -29.75
N GLY A 241 -10.00 4.88 -29.47
CA GLY A 241 -10.28 4.29 -28.16
C GLY A 241 -9.29 3.19 -27.76
N PRO A 242 -9.10 2.14 -28.57
CA PRO A 242 -8.12 1.09 -28.29
C PRO A 242 -6.68 1.62 -28.10
N SER A 243 -6.28 2.67 -28.83
CA SER A 243 -4.96 3.27 -28.66
C SER A 243 -4.77 3.93 -27.30
N GLN A 244 -5.83 4.48 -26.70
CA GLN A 244 -5.79 5.01 -25.33
C GLN A 244 -5.49 3.91 -24.32
N LEU A 245 -6.17 2.77 -24.42
CA LEU A 245 -6.04 1.68 -23.45
C LEU A 245 -4.76 0.84 -23.62
N LEU A 246 -4.33 0.62 -24.87
CA LEU A 246 -3.27 -0.35 -25.21
C LEU A 246 -1.93 0.28 -25.59
N MET A 247 -1.87 1.59 -25.87
CA MET A 247 -0.61 2.24 -26.25
C MET A 247 -0.31 3.48 -25.39
N PHE A 248 -1.16 4.50 -25.47
CA PHE A 248 -0.89 5.79 -24.83
C PHE A 248 -1.06 5.74 -23.31
N GLY A 249 -2.08 5.05 -22.80
CA GLY A 249 -2.30 4.86 -21.37
C GLY A 249 -1.16 4.11 -20.69
N PRO A 250 -0.81 2.89 -21.14
CA PRO A 250 0.33 2.14 -20.60
C PRO A 250 1.65 2.89 -20.73
N TRP A 251 1.87 3.60 -21.85
CA TRP A 251 3.06 4.45 -22.02
C TRP A 251 3.10 5.58 -20.99
N THR A 252 2.00 6.32 -20.81
CA THR A 252 1.94 7.42 -19.83
C THR A 252 2.21 6.93 -18.41
N VAL A 253 1.64 5.77 -18.04
CA VAL A 253 1.90 5.15 -16.72
C VAL A 253 3.37 4.76 -16.59
N HIS A 254 3.95 4.05 -17.57
CA HIS A 254 5.35 3.64 -17.53
C HIS A 254 6.31 4.84 -17.53
N ALA A 255 6.10 5.81 -18.43
CA ALA A 255 6.97 6.96 -18.61
C ALA A 255 6.98 7.90 -17.40
N THR A 256 5.87 8.00 -16.66
CA THR A 256 5.80 8.79 -15.42
C THR A 256 6.27 8.02 -14.19
N ASN A 257 6.48 6.70 -14.30
CA ASN A 257 6.91 5.82 -13.20
C ASN A 257 8.09 4.93 -13.62
N ARG A 258 9.05 5.47 -14.41
CA ARG A 258 10.15 4.68 -14.99
C ARG A 258 10.99 3.96 -13.94
N THR A 259 11.11 4.54 -12.73
CA THR A 259 11.86 3.94 -11.63
C THR A 259 11.20 2.68 -11.08
N GLU A 260 9.89 2.51 -11.23
CA GLU A 260 9.13 1.34 -10.74
C GLU A 260 9.27 0.11 -11.65
N PHE A 261 9.70 0.29 -12.90
CA PHE A 261 9.86 -0.79 -13.86
C PHE A 261 11.35 -1.05 -14.16
N LEU A 262 11.77 -2.31 -14.05
CA LEU A 262 13.14 -2.76 -14.34
C LEU A 262 13.41 -3.01 -15.83
N VAL A 263 12.42 -2.74 -16.68
CA VAL A 263 12.50 -2.98 -18.13
C VAL A 263 11.89 -1.83 -18.90
N SER A 264 12.30 -1.66 -20.16
CA SER A 264 11.71 -0.65 -21.04
C SER A 264 10.25 -0.97 -21.33
N PHE A 265 9.47 0.07 -21.61
CA PHE A 265 8.12 -0.07 -22.16
C PHE A 265 8.09 -1.04 -23.35
N TRP A 266 9.06 -0.92 -24.27
CA TRP A 266 9.14 -1.74 -25.48
C TRP A 266 9.50 -3.21 -25.22
N SER A 267 10.01 -3.55 -24.04
CA SER A 267 10.18 -4.95 -23.62
C SER A 267 8.86 -5.59 -23.17
N LEU A 268 7.91 -4.78 -22.71
CA LEU A 268 6.61 -5.19 -22.19
C LEU A 268 5.55 -5.18 -23.29
N ALA A 269 5.49 -4.09 -24.07
CA ALA A 269 4.45 -3.79 -25.05
C ALA A 269 4.12 -4.92 -26.05
N PRO A 270 5.08 -5.70 -26.59
CA PRO A 270 4.78 -6.79 -27.52
C PRO A 270 3.80 -7.84 -26.99
N ARG A 271 3.61 -7.95 -25.67
CA ARG A 271 2.67 -8.91 -25.05
C ARG A 271 1.19 -8.56 -25.26
N TRP A 272 0.88 -7.27 -25.44
CA TRP A 272 -0.51 -6.81 -25.58
C TRP A 272 -0.74 -5.89 -26.77
N LEU A 273 0.28 -5.17 -27.27
CA LEU A 273 0.11 -4.15 -28.30
C LEU A 273 -0.41 -4.74 -29.61
N TRP A 274 -0.12 -6.01 -29.89
CA TRP A 274 -0.67 -6.74 -31.03
C TRP A 274 -2.21 -6.80 -31.01
N LEU A 275 -2.86 -6.71 -29.83
CA LEU A 275 -4.32 -6.65 -29.70
C LEU A 275 -4.94 -5.40 -30.31
N LEU A 276 -4.16 -4.33 -30.48
CA LEU A 276 -4.63 -3.07 -31.07
C LEU A 276 -5.20 -3.29 -32.48
N GLY A 277 -4.51 -4.09 -33.30
CA GLY A 277 -4.90 -4.39 -34.68
C GLY A 277 -6.24 -5.14 -34.77
N PRO A 278 -6.39 -6.31 -34.14
CA PRO A 278 -7.64 -7.07 -34.13
C PRO A 278 -8.81 -6.30 -33.52
N ILE A 279 -8.60 -5.56 -32.43
CA ILE A 279 -9.69 -4.80 -31.78
C ILE A 279 -10.14 -3.64 -32.68
N ALA A 280 -9.21 -2.80 -33.14
CA ALA A 280 -9.56 -1.68 -34.02
C ALA A 280 -10.10 -2.16 -35.38
N GLY A 281 -9.54 -3.25 -35.91
CA GLY A 281 -10.02 -3.91 -37.13
C GLY A 281 -11.44 -4.45 -36.97
N GLY A 282 -11.76 -5.07 -35.83
CA GLY A 282 -13.11 -5.52 -35.50
C GLY A 282 -14.11 -4.36 -35.39
N LEU A 283 -13.72 -3.28 -34.71
CA LEU A 283 -14.54 -2.06 -34.59
C LEU A 283 -14.77 -1.40 -35.96
N ALA A 284 -13.74 -1.34 -36.83
CA ALA A 284 -13.84 -0.80 -38.18
C ALA A 284 -14.70 -1.68 -39.08
N ALA A 285 -14.50 -3.01 -39.04
CA ALA A 285 -15.28 -3.99 -39.80
C ALA A 285 -16.76 -3.92 -39.43
N LEU A 286 -17.08 -3.82 -38.12
CA LEU A 286 -18.44 -3.62 -37.65
C LEU A 286 -19.05 -2.34 -38.26
N GLY A 287 -18.31 -1.24 -38.29
CA GLY A 287 -18.76 -0.01 -38.92
C GLY A 287 -19.06 -0.17 -40.41
N ILE A 288 -18.15 -0.78 -41.16
CA ILE A 288 -18.26 -0.94 -42.63
C ILE A 288 -19.56 -1.66 -43.04
N VAL A 289 -19.98 -2.65 -42.24
CA VAL A 289 -21.16 -3.46 -42.53
C VAL A 289 -22.49 -2.86 -42.05
N LEU A 290 -22.46 -1.73 -41.33
CA LEU A 290 -23.67 -1.02 -40.90
C LEU A 290 -24.27 -0.19 -42.05
N PRO A 291 -25.61 -0.05 -42.11
CA PRO A 291 -26.25 0.88 -43.05
C PRO A 291 -25.83 2.32 -42.82
N GLU A 292 -25.89 3.15 -43.86
CA GLU A 292 -25.42 4.55 -43.84
C GLU A 292 -25.91 5.38 -42.63
N ARG A 293 -27.18 5.22 -42.26
CA ARG A 293 -27.81 5.89 -41.10
C ARG A 293 -27.16 5.52 -39.76
N TRP A 294 -26.72 4.27 -39.61
CA TRP A 294 -26.11 3.73 -38.40
C TRP A 294 -24.60 3.86 -38.44
N PHE A 295 -23.98 3.74 -39.62
CA PHE A 295 -22.57 4.02 -39.84
C PHE A 295 -22.21 5.42 -39.32
N THR A 296 -22.99 6.43 -39.72
CA THR A 296 -22.80 7.83 -39.29
C THR A 296 -22.80 7.96 -37.76
N ARG A 297 -23.80 7.38 -37.09
CA ARG A 297 -23.94 7.44 -35.62
C ARG A 297 -22.86 6.61 -34.91
N TYR A 298 -22.50 5.46 -35.47
CA TYR A 298 -21.49 4.57 -34.94
C TYR A 298 -20.10 5.21 -34.96
N VAL A 299 -19.72 5.84 -36.07
CA VAL A 299 -18.45 6.59 -36.17
C VAL A 299 -18.41 7.73 -35.16
N ALA A 300 -19.51 8.48 -35.02
CA ALA A 300 -19.61 9.55 -34.02
C ALA A 300 -19.48 9.02 -32.58
N ALA A 301 -20.08 7.86 -32.28
CA ALA A 301 -19.95 7.19 -30.99
C ALA A 301 -18.52 6.69 -30.74
N LEU A 302 -17.86 6.07 -31.71
CA LEU A 302 -16.46 5.64 -31.61
C LEU A 302 -15.53 6.81 -31.32
N TRP A 303 -15.71 7.91 -32.05
CA TRP A 303 -14.97 9.15 -31.81
C TRP A 303 -15.20 9.68 -30.40
N ALA A 304 -16.46 9.76 -29.96
CA ALA A 304 -16.81 10.23 -28.62
C ALA A 304 -16.20 9.35 -27.52
N VAL A 305 -16.29 8.01 -27.64
CA VAL A 305 -15.67 7.07 -26.70
C VAL A 305 -14.16 7.26 -26.67
N GLY A 306 -13.50 7.40 -27.82
CA GLY A 306 -12.06 7.62 -27.90
C GLY A 306 -11.62 8.93 -27.25
N VAL A 307 -12.36 10.02 -27.46
CA VAL A 307 -12.11 11.32 -26.81
C VAL A 307 -12.40 11.23 -25.30
N LEU A 308 -13.49 10.59 -24.89
CA LEU A 308 -13.84 10.45 -23.47
C LEU A 308 -12.84 9.59 -22.71
N LEU A 309 -12.30 8.52 -23.32
CA LEU A 309 -11.18 7.77 -22.75
C LEU A 309 -9.96 8.67 -22.57
N TRP A 310 -9.61 9.46 -23.59
CA TRP A 310 -8.50 10.41 -23.50
C TRP A 310 -8.73 11.46 -22.39
N VAL A 311 -9.94 12.02 -22.28
CA VAL A 311 -10.32 12.97 -21.22
C VAL A 311 -10.25 12.31 -19.85
N GLN A 312 -10.81 11.11 -19.69
CA GLN A 312 -10.82 10.37 -18.43
C GLN A 312 -9.39 10.07 -17.95
N GLY A 313 -8.55 9.58 -18.86
CA GLY A 313 -7.19 9.16 -18.55
C GLY A 313 -6.17 10.30 -18.46
N ASN A 314 -6.50 11.54 -18.84
CA ASN A 314 -5.54 12.65 -18.83
C ASN A 314 -6.02 13.90 -18.08
N LEU A 315 -7.32 14.18 -18.06
CA LEU A 315 -7.89 15.38 -17.42
C LEU A 315 -8.65 15.07 -16.14
N LEU A 316 -9.38 13.94 -16.09
CA LEU A 316 -10.23 13.59 -14.93
C LEU A 316 -9.54 12.64 -13.94
N VAL A 317 -8.22 12.53 -13.99
CA VAL A 317 -7.44 11.62 -13.13
C VAL A 317 -7.61 12.01 -11.67
N GLY A 318 -8.37 11.21 -10.92
CA GLY A 318 -8.62 11.39 -9.49
C GLY A 318 -7.38 11.09 -8.64
N ASN A 319 -7.33 11.67 -7.44
CA ASN A 319 -6.26 11.45 -6.48
C ASN A 319 -6.68 10.38 -5.45
N TYR A 320 -6.43 9.12 -5.77
CA TYR A 320 -6.80 7.99 -4.90
C TYR A 320 -5.75 7.65 -3.84
N GLY A 321 -4.63 8.39 -3.77
CA GLY A 321 -3.50 8.08 -2.87
C GLY A 321 -2.32 7.40 -3.58
N LEU A 322 -1.35 6.94 -2.78
CA LEU A 322 -0.18 6.18 -3.25
C LEU A 322 -0.50 4.67 -3.24
N LEU A 323 0.08 3.91 -4.18
CA LEU A 323 0.01 2.45 -4.18
C LEU A 323 1.13 1.87 -3.30
N ASP A 324 1.09 2.13 -2.00
CA ASP A 324 2.10 1.71 -1.02
C ASP A 324 1.75 0.41 -0.28
N GLY A 325 0.58 -0.17 -0.57
CA GLY A 325 0.10 -1.41 0.04
C GLY A 325 -1.03 -1.23 1.05
N ALA A 326 -1.33 -0.01 1.50
CA ALA A 326 -2.33 0.28 2.54
C ALA A 326 -3.80 0.20 2.05
N GLY A 327 -4.05 -0.15 0.78
CA GLY A 327 -5.39 -0.11 0.16
C GLY A 327 -5.70 1.24 -0.49
N LEU A 328 -6.74 1.31 -1.34
CA LEU A 328 -7.23 2.57 -1.92
C LEU A 328 -8.60 2.93 -1.31
N ASP A 329 -8.73 4.15 -0.80
CA ASP A 329 -10.04 4.71 -0.41
C ASP A 329 -10.77 5.26 -1.62
N LEU A 330 -11.55 4.40 -2.28
CA LEU A 330 -12.44 4.81 -3.37
C LEU A 330 -13.66 5.59 -2.85
N ALA A 331 -14.09 5.36 -1.61
CA ALA A 331 -15.32 5.92 -1.06
C ALA A 331 -15.26 7.45 -0.91
N SER A 332 -14.11 8.02 -0.55
CA SER A 332 -13.91 9.49 -0.51
C SER A 332 -14.16 10.19 -1.84
N HIS A 333 -14.18 9.44 -2.95
CA HIS A 333 -14.38 9.95 -4.29
C HIS A 333 -15.73 9.57 -4.92
N ALA A 334 -16.65 8.99 -4.15
CA ALA A 334 -17.94 8.50 -4.64
C ALA A 334 -18.78 9.56 -5.38
N TRP A 335 -18.63 10.84 -5.06
CA TRP A 335 -19.32 11.94 -5.75
C TRP A 335 -19.01 12.02 -7.25
N ARG A 336 -17.88 11.44 -7.69
CA ARG A 336 -17.47 11.42 -9.10
C ARG A 336 -18.32 10.48 -9.95
N ALA A 337 -18.87 9.42 -9.35
CA ALA A 337 -19.68 8.42 -10.05
C ALA A 337 -20.80 9.04 -10.91
N PRO A 338 -21.77 9.79 -10.35
CA PRO A 338 -22.85 10.38 -11.15
C PRO A 338 -22.35 11.44 -12.14
N ALA A 339 -21.29 12.20 -11.80
CA ALA A 339 -20.73 13.24 -12.66
C ALA A 339 -20.05 12.65 -13.90
N GLU A 340 -19.20 11.65 -13.71
CA GLU A 340 -18.50 10.96 -14.80
C GLU A 340 -19.50 10.15 -15.64
N ALA A 341 -20.47 9.45 -15.03
CA ALA A 341 -21.52 8.75 -15.76
C ALA A 341 -22.35 9.71 -16.64
N GLY A 342 -22.73 10.88 -16.10
CA GLY A 342 -23.43 11.92 -16.85
C GLY A 342 -22.62 12.45 -18.03
N LEU A 343 -21.32 12.68 -17.85
CA LEU A 343 -20.41 13.10 -18.92
C LEU A 343 -20.31 12.05 -20.02
N TRP A 344 -20.19 10.77 -19.67
CA TRP A 344 -20.07 9.68 -20.64
C TRP A 344 -21.37 9.48 -21.43
N ILE A 345 -22.52 9.39 -20.75
CA ILE A 345 -23.83 9.23 -21.38
C ILE A 345 -24.17 10.46 -22.23
N GLY A 346 -23.99 11.66 -21.67
CA GLY A 346 -24.26 12.92 -22.34
C GLY A 346 -23.35 13.15 -23.56
N GLY A 347 -22.05 12.86 -23.43
CA GLY A 347 -21.06 13.03 -24.50
C GLY A 347 -21.33 12.10 -25.68
N ILE A 348 -21.58 10.81 -25.42
CA ILE A 348 -21.93 9.84 -26.47
C ILE A 348 -23.31 10.17 -27.08
N GLY A 349 -24.29 10.52 -26.25
CA GLY A 349 -25.62 10.93 -26.69
C GLY A 349 -25.58 12.16 -27.61
N LEU A 350 -24.86 13.21 -27.22
CA LEU A 350 -24.73 14.42 -28.01
C LEU A 350 -23.99 14.17 -29.33
N ALA A 351 -22.90 13.40 -29.30
CA ALA A 351 -22.16 13.05 -30.52
C ALA A 351 -23.01 12.25 -31.51
N THR A 352 -23.83 11.32 -31.02
CA THR A 352 -24.73 10.52 -31.86
C THR A 352 -25.94 11.31 -32.37
N LEU A 353 -26.44 12.30 -31.61
CA LEU A 353 -27.47 13.24 -32.06
C LEU A 353 -26.93 14.17 -33.16
N LEU A 354 -25.69 14.64 -33.02
CA LEU A 354 -25.01 15.54 -33.98
C LEU A 354 -24.15 14.78 -35.01
N ALA A 355 -24.42 13.50 -35.22
CA ALA A 355 -23.51 12.60 -35.94
C ALA A 355 -23.14 13.08 -37.37
N GLY A 356 -24.04 13.79 -38.06
CA GLY A 356 -23.76 14.35 -39.38
C GLY A 356 -22.70 15.47 -39.37
N ALA A 357 -22.63 16.27 -38.32
CA ALA A 357 -21.60 17.29 -38.14
C ALA A 357 -20.28 16.64 -37.66
N VAL A 358 -20.38 15.75 -36.68
CA VAL A 358 -19.23 15.04 -36.09
C VAL A 358 -18.47 14.22 -37.14
N MET A 359 -19.17 13.50 -38.02
CA MET A 359 -18.54 12.65 -39.05
C MET A 359 -17.61 13.40 -40.01
N ARG A 360 -17.80 14.71 -40.21
CA ARG A 360 -16.94 15.51 -41.10
C ARG A 360 -15.57 15.76 -40.47
N ALA A 361 -15.51 15.88 -39.15
CA ALA A 361 -14.30 16.21 -38.42
C ALA A 361 -13.66 14.99 -37.75
N ALA A 362 -14.46 14.00 -37.34
CA ALA A 362 -14.03 12.86 -36.52
C ALA A 362 -12.79 12.13 -37.04
N PRO A 363 -12.66 11.77 -38.34
CA PRO A 363 -11.48 11.05 -38.82
C PRO A 363 -10.21 11.86 -38.67
N LEU A 364 -10.24 13.14 -39.07
CA LEU A 364 -9.11 14.06 -38.95
C LEU A 364 -8.80 14.38 -37.50
N ALA A 365 -9.82 14.66 -36.68
CA ALA A 365 -9.65 14.95 -35.25
C ALA A 365 -9.05 13.76 -34.50
N SER A 366 -9.50 12.53 -34.77
CA SER A 366 -8.88 11.31 -34.23
C SER A 366 -7.42 11.19 -34.66
N ALA A 367 -7.14 11.38 -35.96
CA ALA A 367 -5.77 11.30 -36.48
C ALA A 367 -4.84 12.35 -35.85
N LEU A 368 -5.30 13.61 -35.74
CA LEU A 368 -4.55 14.71 -35.13
C LEU A 368 -4.31 14.47 -33.64
N LEU A 369 -5.33 14.03 -32.90
CA LEU A 369 -5.18 13.71 -31.47
C LEU A 369 -4.21 12.54 -31.25
N MET A 370 -4.25 11.52 -32.09
CA MET A 370 -3.29 10.41 -32.05
C MET A 370 -1.88 10.87 -32.45
N ALA A 371 -1.76 11.70 -33.48
CA ALA A 371 -0.47 12.24 -33.94
C ALA A 371 0.17 13.13 -32.86
N LEU A 372 -0.63 13.95 -32.17
CA LEU A 372 -0.17 14.76 -31.05
C LEU A 372 0.34 13.90 -29.90
N GLN A 373 -0.40 12.85 -29.52
CA GLN A 373 0.04 11.91 -28.48
C GLN A 373 1.28 11.12 -28.90
N ALA A 374 1.38 10.73 -30.17
CA ALA A 374 2.57 10.09 -30.71
C ALA A 374 3.78 11.04 -30.72
N ALA A 375 3.58 12.32 -31.04
CA ALA A 375 4.63 13.33 -30.94
C ALA A 375 5.10 13.50 -29.49
N VAL A 376 4.18 13.55 -28.52
CA VAL A 376 4.52 13.57 -27.08
C VAL A 376 5.26 12.31 -26.63
N LEU A 377 4.90 11.14 -27.18
CA LEU A 377 5.60 9.88 -26.92
C LEU A 377 7.04 9.90 -27.47
N LEU A 378 7.26 10.52 -28.63
CA LEU A 378 8.57 10.60 -29.31
C LEU A 378 9.44 11.78 -28.84
N LEU A 379 8.84 12.84 -28.28
CA LEU A 379 9.51 14.06 -27.83
C LEU A 379 10.63 13.81 -26.81
N PRO A 380 10.43 13.02 -25.73
CA PRO A 380 11.51 12.68 -24.80
C PRO A 380 12.70 12.00 -25.48
N ALA A 381 12.47 11.13 -26.47
CA ALA A 381 13.55 10.46 -27.20
C ALA A 381 14.30 11.40 -28.17
N ALA A 382 13.63 12.46 -28.66
CA ALA A 382 14.22 13.46 -29.55
C ALA A 382 14.96 14.59 -28.81
N VAL A 383 14.55 14.89 -27.57
CA VAL A 383 15.03 16.04 -26.78
C VAL A 383 15.99 15.64 -25.65
N ALA A 384 15.96 14.38 -25.19
CA ALA A 384 16.90 13.88 -24.16
C ALA A 384 18.38 14.19 -24.46
N PRO A 385 18.90 14.00 -25.70
CA PRO A 385 20.30 14.31 -26.00
C PRO A 385 20.65 15.81 -25.90
N ALA A 386 19.66 16.71 -25.95
CA ALA A 386 19.84 18.15 -25.85
C ALA A 386 19.67 18.66 -24.41
N VAL A 387 18.78 18.04 -23.63
CA VAL A 387 18.60 18.33 -22.20
C VAL A 387 19.79 17.82 -21.39
N ASP A 388 20.29 16.61 -21.66
CA ASP A 388 21.47 16.04 -20.98
C ASP A 388 22.75 16.83 -21.27
N ARG A 389 22.83 17.57 -22.39
CA ARG A 389 23.94 18.50 -22.66
C ARG A 389 23.80 19.85 -21.97
N ALA A 390 22.60 20.23 -21.54
CA ALA A 390 22.31 21.54 -20.95
C ALA A 390 22.19 21.51 -19.42
N SER A 391 21.96 20.33 -18.80
CA SER A 391 21.91 20.17 -17.35
C SER A 391 23.29 19.84 -16.77
N THR A 392 23.73 20.63 -15.79
CA THR A 392 24.88 20.33 -14.91
C THR A 392 24.53 19.37 -13.76
N LEU A 393 23.23 19.10 -13.57
CA LEU A 393 22.74 18.03 -12.71
C LEU A 393 22.88 16.71 -13.46
N PRO A 394 23.45 15.65 -12.86
CA PRO A 394 23.46 14.33 -13.46
C PRO A 394 22.02 13.82 -13.56
N THR A 395 21.35 14.11 -14.68
CA THR A 395 20.15 13.40 -15.13
C THR A 395 20.56 12.00 -15.57
N THR A 396 21.04 11.19 -14.62
CA THR A 396 21.35 9.77 -14.78
C THR A 396 20.06 8.93 -14.87
N TRP A 397 19.12 9.38 -15.70
CA TRP A 397 17.86 8.70 -16.01
C TRP A 397 17.89 8.08 -17.42
N GLU A 398 18.97 8.30 -18.18
CA GLU A 398 19.30 7.49 -19.35
C GLU A 398 20.00 6.19 -18.93
N GLY A 399 19.29 5.08 -19.11
CA GLY A 399 19.85 3.73 -19.11
C GLY A 399 19.95 3.07 -17.73
N ASP A 400 18.93 2.29 -17.35
CA ASP A 400 19.12 0.94 -16.81
C ASP A 400 17.76 0.26 -16.65
N THR A 401 17.26 -0.20 -17.80
CA THR A 401 16.30 -1.30 -17.87
C THR A 401 17.03 -2.60 -17.54
N ASP A 402 17.50 -2.70 -16.30
CA ASP A 402 18.46 -3.72 -15.88
C ASP A 402 17.79 -4.73 -14.94
N TRP A 403 16.71 -5.33 -15.44
CA TRP A 403 16.29 -6.60 -14.88
C TRP A 403 17.44 -7.58 -15.06
N GLN A 404 17.99 -8.05 -13.95
CA GLN A 404 19.04 -9.06 -13.91
C GLN A 404 18.69 -10.15 -12.90
N LEU A 405 19.32 -11.30 -13.07
CA LEU A 405 19.41 -12.29 -11.99
C LEU A 405 20.37 -11.77 -10.92
N PRO A 406 20.26 -12.24 -9.67
CA PRO A 406 21.24 -11.89 -8.65
C PRO A 406 22.64 -12.35 -9.11
N PRO A 407 23.62 -11.43 -9.20
CA PRO A 407 24.95 -11.78 -9.71
C PRO A 407 25.71 -12.62 -8.68
N GLU A 408 26.53 -13.58 -9.13
CA GLU A 408 27.22 -14.53 -8.23
C GLU A 408 28.04 -13.85 -7.13
N GLY A 409 28.60 -12.67 -7.42
CA GLY A 409 29.42 -11.91 -6.49
C GLY A 409 28.69 -11.56 -5.19
N ILE A 410 27.35 -11.38 -5.20
CA ILE A 410 26.62 -11.02 -3.96
C ILE A 410 26.67 -12.13 -2.92
N TYR A 411 26.78 -13.39 -3.33
CA TYR A 411 26.77 -14.56 -2.44
C TYR A 411 28.16 -14.88 -1.86
N GLU A 412 29.21 -14.26 -2.39
CA GLU A 412 30.57 -14.47 -1.95
C GLU A 412 30.86 -13.67 -0.67
N LEU A 413 31.12 -14.39 0.43
CA LEU A 413 31.52 -13.83 1.72
C LEU A 413 33.00 -14.09 2.00
N SER A 414 33.63 -13.22 2.79
CA SER A 414 35.00 -13.39 3.24
C SER A 414 35.16 -14.65 4.09
N ARG A 415 36.28 -15.37 3.94
CA ARG A 415 36.62 -16.46 4.87
C ARG A 415 37.06 -15.95 6.23
N THR A 416 37.45 -14.69 6.36
CA THR A 416 38.13 -14.18 7.57
C THR A 416 37.29 -13.14 8.30
N ARG A 417 36.63 -12.22 7.59
CA ARG A 417 35.93 -11.09 8.22
C ARG A 417 34.76 -10.58 7.39
N ASN A 418 33.55 -10.69 7.96
CA ASN A 418 32.31 -10.22 7.33
C ASN A 418 31.54 -9.27 8.25
N ILE A 419 30.89 -8.27 7.66
CA ILE A 419 29.84 -7.50 8.31
C ILE A 419 28.59 -7.63 7.46
N ILE A 420 27.53 -8.23 8.01
CA ILE A 420 26.23 -8.35 7.33
C ILE A 420 25.25 -7.42 8.04
N HIS A 421 24.78 -6.41 7.31
CA HIS A 421 23.78 -5.46 7.78
C HIS A 421 22.45 -5.77 7.09
N ILE A 422 21.51 -6.30 7.87
CA ILE A 422 20.17 -6.69 7.43
C ILE A 422 19.20 -5.60 7.88
N VAL A 423 18.53 -4.96 6.94
CA VAL A 423 17.47 -3.99 7.21
C VAL A 423 16.12 -4.63 6.87
N LEU A 424 15.26 -4.79 7.87
CA LEU A 424 13.87 -5.20 7.68
C LEU A 424 12.99 -3.95 7.71
N ASP A 425 12.21 -3.72 6.67
CA ASP A 425 11.44 -2.47 6.53
C ASP A 425 10.26 -2.44 7.51
N MET A 426 10.08 -1.29 8.17
CA MET A 426 8.94 -1.01 9.04
C MET A 426 8.74 -2.02 10.18
N PHE A 427 9.81 -2.37 10.92
CA PHE A 427 9.80 -3.34 12.03
C PHE A 427 10.00 -2.65 13.38
N PRO A 428 8.93 -2.44 14.17
CA PRO A 428 9.01 -1.82 15.49
C PRO A 428 9.77 -2.66 16.52
N THR A 429 10.47 -1.97 17.42
CA THR A 429 11.22 -2.59 18.52
C THR A 429 10.34 -3.44 19.47
N HIS A 430 9.11 -2.99 19.74
CA HIS A 430 8.20 -3.68 20.66
C HIS A 430 7.73 -5.03 20.12
N VAL A 431 7.47 -5.14 18.81
CA VAL A 431 7.08 -6.39 18.18
C VAL A 431 8.20 -7.43 18.29
N PHE A 432 9.45 -7.04 18.03
CA PHE A 432 10.59 -7.94 18.20
C PHE A 432 10.74 -8.38 19.67
N ALA A 433 10.58 -7.45 20.61
CA ALA A 433 10.66 -7.75 22.04
C ALA A 433 9.60 -8.77 22.47
N GLU A 434 8.36 -8.64 21.98
CA GLU A 434 7.27 -9.58 22.25
C GLU A 434 7.54 -10.96 21.62
N ILE A 435 7.94 -11.01 20.34
CA ILE A 435 8.28 -12.27 19.65
C ILE A 435 9.42 -13.00 20.37
N ALA A 436 10.48 -12.28 20.73
CA ALA A 436 11.65 -12.84 21.41
C ALA A 436 11.35 -13.28 22.85
N ALA A 437 10.43 -12.59 23.54
CA ALA A 437 9.99 -12.98 24.87
C ALA A 437 9.11 -14.24 24.86
N ALA A 438 8.25 -14.38 23.83
CA ALA A 438 7.33 -15.50 23.70
C ALA A 438 8.05 -16.86 23.51
N ASP A 439 9.19 -16.89 22.83
CA ASP A 439 10.01 -18.10 22.62
C ASP A 439 11.46 -17.90 23.07
N ARG A 440 11.61 -17.43 24.31
CA ARG A 440 12.89 -16.97 24.82
C ARG A 440 14.01 -18.02 24.76
N PRO A 441 13.80 -19.30 25.14
CA PRO A 441 14.84 -20.32 25.04
C PRO A 441 15.35 -20.54 23.62
N ALA A 442 14.47 -20.51 22.61
CA ALA A 442 14.89 -20.65 21.22
C ALA A 442 15.69 -19.43 20.74
N PHE A 443 15.32 -18.22 21.18
CA PHE A 443 16.09 -17.02 20.87
C PHE A 443 17.47 -17.03 21.55
N ASP A 444 17.57 -17.46 22.81
CA ASP A 444 18.85 -17.54 23.51
C ASP A 444 19.85 -18.51 22.84
N ASP A 445 19.36 -19.59 22.24
CA ASP A 445 20.18 -20.53 21.47
C ASP A 445 20.47 -20.02 20.05
N ARG A 446 19.41 -19.77 19.27
CA ARG A 446 19.52 -19.50 17.82
C ARG A 446 19.96 -18.08 17.48
N TRP A 447 19.87 -17.14 18.43
CA TRP A 447 20.39 -15.78 18.31
C TRP A 447 21.58 -15.54 19.26
N SER A 448 22.35 -16.61 19.53
CA SER A 448 23.49 -16.55 20.42
C SER A 448 24.49 -15.44 20.03
N GLY A 449 24.82 -14.57 20.99
CA GLY A 449 25.77 -13.46 20.83
C GLY A 449 25.15 -12.12 20.43
N PHE A 450 23.84 -12.07 20.15
CA PHE A 450 23.16 -10.81 19.84
C PHE A 450 22.92 -9.97 21.11
N THR A 451 22.92 -8.65 20.93
CA THR A 451 22.39 -7.66 21.87
C THR A 451 21.28 -6.88 21.17
N PHE A 452 20.05 -6.98 21.68
CA PHE A 452 18.88 -6.21 21.28
C PHE A 452 18.84 -4.87 22.03
N PHE A 453 18.72 -3.76 21.31
CA PHE A 453 18.68 -2.40 21.85
C PHE A 453 17.23 -1.92 21.90
N ARG A 454 16.62 -2.04 23.08
CA ARG A 454 15.19 -1.75 23.28
C ARG A 454 14.88 -0.27 23.12
N ASP A 455 15.77 0.60 23.60
CA ASP A 455 15.63 2.05 23.53
C ASP A 455 16.35 2.63 22.29
N HIS A 456 16.00 2.13 21.10
CA HIS A 456 16.54 2.61 19.82
C HIS A 456 15.62 3.63 19.16
N LEU A 457 16.14 4.84 18.88
CA LEU A 457 15.39 5.91 18.24
C LEU A 457 15.72 6.02 16.74
N GLY A 458 14.70 5.94 15.89
CA GLY A 458 14.79 6.25 14.47
C GLY A 458 15.02 7.74 14.20
N ALA A 459 15.29 8.11 12.95
CA ALA A 459 15.41 9.51 12.55
C ALA A 459 14.13 10.06 11.91
N PHE A 460 13.41 9.19 11.20
CA PHE A 460 12.19 9.51 10.45
C PHE A 460 11.24 8.32 10.44
N ARG A 461 10.00 8.56 10.02
CA ARG A 461 8.94 7.54 9.93
C ARG A 461 8.90 6.75 8.61
N THR A 462 9.89 6.89 7.74
CA THR A 462 9.87 6.30 6.39
C THR A 462 11.26 5.96 5.89
N THR A 463 11.35 4.96 5.01
CA THR A 463 12.56 4.57 4.27
C THR A 463 13.25 5.73 3.57
N LYS A 464 12.50 6.63 2.92
CA LYS A 464 13.02 7.75 2.11
C LYS A 464 14.10 8.52 2.87
N ALA A 465 13.79 8.97 4.09
CA ALA A 465 14.68 9.79 4.91
C ALA A 465 15.48 8.98 5.97
N SER A 466 14.97 7.85 6.44
CA SER A 466 15.68 7.00 7.41
C SER A 466 16.93 6.37 6.83
N MET A 467 16.91 5.87 5.59
CA MET A 467 18.07 5.21 4.98
C MET A 467 19.29 6.14 4.82
N PRO A 468 19.16 7.37 4.29
CA PRO A 468 20.27 8.32 4.29
C PRO A 468 20.80 8.64 5.70
N ALA A 469 19.91 8.81 6.69
CA ALA A 469 20.31 9.08 8.07
C ALA A 469 21.08 7.90 8.69
N MET A 470 20.64 6.67 8.43
CA MET A 470 21.30 5.43 8.84
C MET A 470 22.70 5.28 8.24
N LEU A 471 22.88 5.61 6.96
CA LEU A 471 24.14 5.38 6.24
C LEU A 471 25.16 6.52 6.41
N THR A 472 24.72 7.72 6.79
CA THR A 472 25.58 8.92 6.90
C THR A 472 25.70 9.47 8.31
N GLY A 473 24.74 9.15 9.19
CA GLY A 473 24.62 9.74 10.52
C GLY A 473 24.05 11.16 10.50
N VAL A 474 23.49 11.61 9.37
CA VAL A 474 22.97 12.97 9.17
C VAL A 474 21.49 12.92 8.81
N ALA A 475 20.66 13.53 9.66
CA ALA A 475 19.24 13.70 9.38
C ALA A 475 19.00 14.83 8.37
N TYR A 476 18.05 14.63 7.45
CA TYR A 476 17.60 15.68 6.53
C TYR A 476 16.79 16.77 7.23
N ARG A 477 16.97 18.03 6.82
CA ARG A 477 16.44 19.22 7.51
C ARG A 477 15.71 20.22 6.60
N ASN A 478 15.28 19.82 5.40
CA ASN A 478 14.65 20.72 4.41
C ASN A 478 15.55 21.87 3.87
N GLU A 479 16.86 21.82 4.13
CA GLU A 479 17.82 22.87 3.75
C GLU A 479 18.08 23.00 2.23
N LEU A 480 17.90 21.90 1.50
CA LEU A 480 18.05 21.80 0.05
C LEU A 480 17.15 20.68 -0.49
N PRO A 481 16.87 20.57 -1.80
CA PRO A 481 16.02 19.51 -2.33
C PRO A 481 16.54 18.12 -1.92
N PHE A 482 15.65 17.20 -1.56
CA PHE A 482 15.99 15.90 -0.97
C PHE A 482 16.91 15.05 -1.85
N ASN A 483 16.71 15.07 -3.17
CA ASN A 483 17.58 14.36 -4.10
C ASN A 483 18.98 15.00 -4.17
N GLU A 484 19.06 16.31 -4.06
CA GLU A 484 20.33 17.04 -3.98
C GLU A 484 21.02 16.77 -2.64
N PHE A 485 20.28 16.69 -1.53
CA PHE A 485 20.81 16.24 -0.24
C PHE A 485 21.41 14.83 -0.34
N ARG A 486 20.69 13.88 -0.94
CA ARG A 486 21.20 12.52 -1.15
C ARG A 486 22.48 12.51 -1.99
N ALA A 487 22.52 13.29 -3.07
CA ALA A 487 23.67 13.41 -3.96
C ALA A 487 24.91 13.94 -3.21
N HIS A 488 24.77 15.08 -2.52
CA HIS A 488 25.83 15.68 -1.70
C HIS A 488 26.36 14.76 -0.59
N ARG A 489 25.55 13.81 -0.14
CA ARG A 489 25.91 12.87 0.93
C ARG A 489 26.36 11.50 0.43
N ALA A 490 26.22 11.19 -0.87
CA ALA A 490 26.52 9.86 -1.41
C ALA A 490 27.98 9.43 -1.18
N ASN A 491 28.92 10.38 -1.23
CA ASN A 491 30.35 10.14 -1.02
C ASN A 491 30.80 10.20 0.45
N VAL A 492 29.91 10.46 1.39
CA VAL A 492 30.21 10.53 2.84
C VAL A 492 29.35 9.56 3.63
N THR A 493 29.11 8.39 3.04
CA THR A 493 28.43 7.26 3.68
C THR A 493 29.41 6.32 4.34
N VAL A 494 28.94 5.52 5.29
CA VAL A 494 29.71 4.41 5.88
C VAL A 494 30.16 3.39 4.82
N LEU A 495 29.40 3.23 3.74
CA LEU A 495 29.76 2.35 2.62
C LEU A 495 31.04 2.85 1.94
N HIS A 496 31.13 4.15 1.69
CA HIS A 496 32.33 4.76 1.12
C HIS A 496 33.54 4.60 2.05
N ALA A 497 33.35 4.88 3.34
CA ALA A 497 34.41 4.74 4.35
C ALA A 497 34.92 3.29 4.44
N LEU A 498 34.04 2.29 4.37
CA LEU A 498 34.42 0.88 4.37
C LEU A 498 35.16 0.50 3.06
N GLY A 499 34.63 0.91 1.91
CA GLY A 499 35.23 0.64 0.59
C GLY A 499 36.64 1.22 0.45
N GLU A 500 36.87 2.45 0.92
CA GLU A 500 38.20 3.08 0.94
C GLU A 500 39.21 2.35 1.84
N GLN A 501 38.72 1.58 2.82
CA GLN A 501 39.54 0.77 3.74
C GLN A 501 39.63 -0.70 3.30
N GLY A 502 39.27 -1.00 2.05
CA GLY A 502 39.47 -2.32 1.44
C GLY A 502 38.36 -3.34 1.70
N TYR A 503 37.22 -2.94 2.29
CA TYR A 503 36.05 -3.81 2.33
C TYR A 503 35.44 -3.96 0.93
N ARG A 504 35.16 -5.20 0.53
CA ARG A 504 34.35 -5.51 -0.63
C ARG A 504 32.89 -5.30 -0.28
N LEU A 505 32.19 -4.49 -1.07
CA LEU A 505 30.81 -4.11 -0.80
C LEU A 505 29.85 -5.03 -1.57
N ARG A 506 28.81 -5.51 -0.88
CA ARG A 506 27.64 -6.17 -1.47
C ARG A 506 26.38 -5.37 -1.14
N TRP A 507 25.50 -5.21 -2.11
CA TRP A 507 24.23 -4.48 -1.95
C TRP A 507 23.09 -5.31 -2.52
N ALA A 508 22.07 -5.56 -1.72
CA ALA A 508 20.79 -6.08 -2.21
C ALA A 508 19.64 -5.31 -1.55
N ALA A 509 18.84 -4.63 -2.36
CA ALA A 509 17.69 -3.85 -1.89
C ALA A 509 16.64 -3.72 -3.00
N PRO A 510 15.40 -3.32 -2.73
CA PRO A 510 14.38 -3.12 -3.77
C PRO A 510 14.60 -1.86 -4.63
N TRP A 511 15.64 -1.08 -4.31
CA TRP A 511 16.11 0.08 -5.06
C TRP A 511 17.62 0.01 -5.32
N ALA A 512 18.07 0.87 -6.23
CA ALA A 512 19.48 0.98 -6.60
C ALA A 512 20.32 1.62 -5.48
N PRO A 513 21.61 1.25 -5.35
CA PRO A 513 22.53 1.88 -4.41
C PRO A 513 22.68 3.40 -4.64
N PRO A 514 23.07 4.17 -3.61
CA PRO A 514 23.44 5.58 -3.75
C PRO A 514 24.58 5.77 -4.78
N ARG A 515 24.53 6.84 -5.59
CA ARG A 515 25.51 7.17 -6.65
C ARG A 515 26.15 8.55 -6.39
N GLY A 516 27.44 8.72 -6.71
CA GLY A 516 28.19 9.98 -6.49
C GLY A 516 28.18 10.96 -7.68
N ASP A 517 28.58 12.22 -7.41
CA ASP A 517 28.42 13.41 -8.29
C ASP A 517 29.48 13.62 -9.39
N ARG A 518 30.22 12.59 -9.80
CA ARG A 518 31.12 12.72 -10.97
C ARG A 518 30.33 12.54 -12.27
N PRO A 519 30.78 13.08 -13.43
CA PRO A 519 30.01 13.07 -14.68
C PRO A 519 29.71 11.67 -15.26
N ALA A 520 30.12 10.59 -14.59
CA ALA A 520 29.57 9.25 -14.75
C ALA A 520 29.03 8.77 -13.38
N PRO A 521 27.86 8.10 -13.32
CA PRO A 521 27.31 7.53 -12.09
C PRO A 521 28.28 6.48 -11.53
N SER A 522 29.18 6.91 -10.65
CA SER A 522 30.13 6.03 -9.99
C SER A 522 29.51 5.54 -8.68
N LEU A 523 29.42 4.23 -8.56
CA LEU A 523 29.10 3.55 -7.32
C LEU A 523 30.26 3.75 -6.31
N PRO A 524 30.02 3.56 -5.00
CA PRO A 524 31.10 3.50 -4.02
C PRO A 524 32.21 2.54 -4.48
N ALA A 525 33.47 2.87 -4.18
CA ALA A 525 34.60 2.00 -4.53
C ALA A 525 34.38 0.58 -3.98
N GLY A 526 34.46 -0.43 -4.86
CA GLY A 526 34.19 -1.83 -4.52
C GLY A 526 32.75 -2.30 -4.70
N LEU A 527 31.83 -1.43 -5.15
CA LEU A 527 30.48 -1.80 -5.58
C LEU A 527 30.32 -1.63 -7.09
N ASP A 528 29.86 -2.66 -7.79
CA ASP A 528 29.58 -2.63 -9.22
C ASP A 528 28.37 -3.53 -9.58
N ALA A 529 28.09 -3.71 -10.87
CA ALA A 529 26.97 -4.54 -11.33
C ALA A 529 27.11 -6.02 -10.93
N SER A 530 28.30 -6.52 -10.61
CA SER A 530 28.52 -7.90 -10.15
C SER A 530 28.30 -8.08 -8.64
N THR A 531 28.18 -6.99 -7.89
CA THR A 531 28.08 -6.99 -6.42
C THR A 531 26.90 -6.19 -5.89
N SER A 532 26.08 -5.64 -6.79
CA SER A 532 24.84 -4.94 -6.47
C SER A 532 23.64 -5.59 -7.15
N TYR A 533 22.54 -5.71 -6.41
CA TYR A 533 21.32 -6.33 -6.88
C TYR A 533 20.11 -5.50 -6.47
N ARG A 534 19.25 -5.20 -7.45
CA ARG A 534 17.94 -4.59 -7.21
C ARG A 534 16.89 -5.68 -7.22
N ILE A 535 16.29 -5.96 -6.06
CA ILE A 535 15.34 -7.06 -5.89
C ILE A 535 14.04 -6.74 -6.67
N PRO A 536 13.68 -7.53 -7.71
CA PRO A 536 12.50 -7.31 -8.53
C PRO A 536 11.20 -7.73 -7.82
N SER A 537 10.10 -7.09 -8.20
CA SER A 537 8.74 -7.52 -7.87
C SER A 537 7.93 -7.66 -9.17
N PRO A 538 7.51 -8.88 -9.58
CA PRO A 538 7.70 -10.14 -8.86
C PRO A 538 9.15 -10.63 -8.83
N TYR A 539 9.52 -11.35 -7.78
CA TYR A 539 10.80 -12.04 -7.68
C TYR A 539 10.74 -13.40 -8.38
N GLY A 540 11.70 -13.69 -9.27
CA GLY A 540 11.69 -14.91 -10.07
C GLY A 540 12.48 -14.77 -11.36
N SER A 541 12.01 -15.39 -12.44
CA SER A 541 12.68 -15.31 -13.74
C SER A 541 12.31 -14.05 -14.53
N ARG A 542 13.10 -13.72 -15.56
CA ARG A 542 12.81 -12.61 -16.47
C ARG A 542 11.46 -12.78 -17.14
N ARG A 543 11.09 -14.04 -17.43
CA ARG A 543 9.83 -14.38 -18.08
C ARG A 543 8.64 -14.00 -17.19
N ASP A 544 8.74 -14.32 -15.90
CA ASP A 544 7.68 -14.08 -14.91
C ASP A 544 7.49 -12.58 -14.68
N TYR A 545 8.61 -11.87 -14.47
CA TYR A 545 8.62 -10.42 -14.33
C TYR A 545 7.96 -9.73 -15.53
N LEU A 546 8.39 -10.06 -16.75
CA LEU A 546 7.83 -9.43 -17.95
C LEU A 546 6.34 -9.75 -18.16
N ALA A 547 5.87 -10.94 -17.76
CA ALA A 547 4.47 -11.32 -17.88
C ALA A 547 3.58 -10.56 -16.90
N VAL A 548 3.95 -10.54 -15.62
CA VAL A 548 3.18 -9.87 -14.56
C VAL A 548 3.24 -8.36 -14.70
N SER A 549 4.42 -7.76 -14.96
CA SER A 549 4.53 -6.31 -15.16
C SER A 549 3.78 -5.81 -16.40
N ALA A 550 3.62 -6.66 -17.43
CA ALA A 550 2.77 -6.33 -18.58
C ALA A 550 1.28 -6.28 -18.18
N ALA A 551 0.81 -7.24 -17.38
CA ALA A 551 -0.54 -7.23 -16.84
C ALA A 551 -0.77 -6.03 -15.91
N GLN A 552 0.21 -5.72 -15.05
CA GLN A 552 0.19 -4.57 -14.16
C GLN A 552 0.03 -3.25 -14.92
N LEU A 553 0.80 -3.03 -16.00
CA LEU A 553 0.66 -1.81 -16.82
C LEU A 553 -0.73 -1.70 -17.47
N LEU A 554 -1.29 -2.83 -17.90
CA LEU A 554 -2.65 -2.86 -18.45
C LEU A 554 -3.70 -2.57 -17.37
N ASP A 555 -3.61 -3.18 -16.19
CA ASP A 555 -4.51 -2.92 -15.06
C ASP A 555 -4.47 -1.45 -14.65
N LEU A 556 -3.28 -0.86 -14.53
CA LEU A 556 -3.11 0.56 -14.22
C LEU A 556 -3.67 1.45 -15.33
N SER A 557 -3.50 1.09 -16.60
CA SER A 557 -4.10 1.79 -17.73
C SER A 557 -5.62 1.73 -17.69
N LEU A 558 -6.20 0.54 -17.48
CA LEU A 558 -7.63 0.32 -17.34
C LEU A 558 -8.19 1.12 -16.17
N PHE A 559 -7.56 1.03 -15.00
CA PHE A 559 -7.96 1.77 -13.80
C PHE A 559 -7.93 3.28 -14.07
N ARG A 560 -6.87 3.79 -14.70
CA ARG A 560 -6.72 5.21 -15.05
C ARG A 560 -7.82 5.71 -15.98
N HIS A 561 -8.23 4.91 -16.97
CA HIS A 561 -9.23 5.28 -17.99
C HIS A 561 -10.66 4.87 -17.63
N ALA A 562 -10.85 4.14 -16.53
CA ALA A 562 -12.16 3.77 -16.03
C ALA A 562 -12.87 4.98 -15.37
N PRO A 563 -14.18 5.18 -15.64
CA PRO A 563 -15.07 5.95 -14.78
C PRO A 563 -15.02 5.44 -13.34
N HIS A 564 -15.29 6.31 -12.37
CA HIS A 564 -15.19 5.99 -10.94
C HIS A 564 -15.87 4.67 -10.53
N ASP A 565 -17.11 4.41 -10.97
CA ASP A 565 -17.87 3.19 -10.63
C ASP A 565 -17.21 1.88 -11.11
N LEU A 566 -16.42 1.95 -12.19
CA LEU A 566 -15.74 0.76 -12.72
C LEU A 566 -14.39 0.51 -12.03
N LYS A 567 -13.87 1.48 -11.27
CA LYS A 567 -12.55 1.37 -10.63
C LYS A 567 -12.50 0.28 -9.57
N ALA A 568 -13.57 0.09 -8.80
CA ALA A 568 -13.64 -0.97 -7.79
C ALA A 568 -13.44 -2.35 -8.43
N GLY A 569 -14.09 -2.61 -9.57
CA GLY A 569 -13.93 -3.88 -10.30
C GLY A 569 -12.55 -4.08 -10.95
N VAL A 570 -11.86 -2.99 -11.32
CA VAL A 570 -10.48 -3.08 -11.84
C VAL A 570 -9.47 -3.25 -10.71
N TYR A 571 -9.64 -2.52 -9.60
CA TYR A 571 -8.76 -2.55 -8.44
C TYR A 571 -8.88 -3.86 -7.66
N ASN A 572 -10.09 -4.39 -7.53
CA ASN A 572 -10.38 -5.69 -6.92
C ASN A 572 -9.66 -5.87 -5.57
N ASP A 573 -9.85 -4.91 -4.66
CA ASP A 573 -9.22 -4.86 -3.33
C ASP A 573 -7.70 -5.08 -3.35
N GLY A 574 -7.05 -4.47 -4.34
CA GLY A 574 -5.60 -4.51 -4.51
C GLY A 574 -5.06 -5.74 -5.24
N GLN A 575 -5.91 -6.72 -5.57
CA GLN A 575 -5.54 -7.89 -6.40
C GLN A 575 -5.40 -7.52 -7.87
N TRP A 576 -6.12 -6.49 -8.32
CA TRP A 576 -6.24 -6.09 -9.72
C TRP A 576 -6.91 -7.12 -10.64
N LEU A 577 -7.26 -6.70 -11.85
CA LEU A 577 -8.06 -7.51 -12.76
C LEU A 577 -7.21 -8.57 -13.49
N LEU A 578 -6.11 -8.19 -14.13
CA LEU A 578 -5.35 -9.06 -15.03
C LEU A 578 -4.20 -9.77 -14.31
N GLN A 579 -3.57 -9.11 -13.33
CA GLN A 579 -2.40 -9.64 -12.62
C GLN A 579 -2.62 -11.04 -12.00
N PRO A 580 -3.70 -11.32 -11.25
CA PRO A 580 -3.88 -12.64 -10.62
C PRO A 580 -4.04 -13.76 -11.65
N ARG A 581 -4.72 -13.48 -12.77
CA ARG A 581 -4.92 -14.46 -13.85
C ARG A 581 -3.62 -14.80 -14.55
N VAL A 582 -2.77 -13.81 -14.76
CA VAL A 582 -1.44 -14.01 -15.37
C VAL A 582 -0.51 -14.70 -14.37
N ALA A 583 -0.51 -14.28 -13.12
CA ALA A 583 0.32 -14.86 -12.08
C ALA A 583 -0.03 -16.34 -11.82
N ALA A 584 -1.32 -16.69 -11.74
CA ALA A 584 -1.78 -18.08 -11.57
C ALA A 584 -1.43 -18.98 -12.75
N ARG A 585 -1.50 -18.46 -13.98
CA ARG A 585 -1.05 -19.20 -15.16
C ARG A 585 0.47 -19.44 -15.15
N MET A 586 1.20 -18.61 -14.42
CA MET A 586 2.66 -18.64 -14.33
C MET A 586 3.14 -19.29 -13.02
N GLU A 587 2.24 -19.65 -12.11
CA GLU A 587 2.53 -20.24 -10.79
C GLU A 587 3.47 -19.34 -9.94
N VAL A 588 3.23 -18.02 -9.96
CA VAL A 588 4.05 -17.00 -9.28
C VAL A 588 3.24 -16.00 -8.45
N GLU A 589 2.00 -16.32 -8.10
CA GLU A 589 1.06 -15.45 -7.35
C GLU A 589 1.71 -14.86 -6.11
N ALA A 590 2.27 -15.73 -5.25
CA ALA A 590 2.94 -15.30 -4.03
C ALA A 590 4.13 -14.36 -4.34
N ALA A 591 4.90 -14.64 -5.39
CA ALA A 591 6.04 -13.81 -5.78
C ALA A 591 5.66 -12.43 -6.32
N THR A 592 4.40 -12.18 -6.67
CA THR A 592 3.93 -10.83 -7.04
C THR A 592 3.90 -9.88 -5.86
N GLU A 593 3.76 -10.40 -4.64
CA GLU A 593 3.80 -9.62 -3.43
C GLU A 593 5.25 -9.43 -2.97
N ARG A 594 5.66 -8.16 -2.85
CA ARG A 594 7.05 -7.77 -2.58
C ARG A 594 7.62 -8.42 -1.32
N ALA A 595 6.83 -8.48 -0.24
CA ALA A 595 7.24 -9.12 1.02
C ALA A 595 7.66 -10.59 0.80
N VAL A 596 6.93 -11.35 -0.01
CA VAL A 596 7.29 -12.74 -0.33
C VAL A 596 8.55 -12.79 -1.19
N GLY A 597 8.65 -11.93 -2.20
CA GLY A 597 9.79 -11.88 -3.11
C GLY A 597 11.11 -11.61 -2.41
N ASP A 598 11.13 -10.61 -1.52
CA ASP A 598 12.33 -10.26 -0.76
C ASP A 598 12.73 -11.35 0.26
N LEU A 599 11.75 -12.02 0.88
CA LEU A 599 12.02 -13.16 1.76
C LEU A 599 12.54 -14.39 1.01
N ARG A 600 12.04 -14.64 -0.22
CA ARG A 600 12.61 -15.66 -1.11
C ARG A 600 14.05 -15.33 -1.47
N PHE A 601 14.35 -14.07 -1.76
CA PHE A 601 15.72 -13.62 -1.99
C PHE A 601 16.62 -13.83 -0.77
N LEU A 602 16.18 -13.48 0.45
CA LEU A 602 16.98 -13.71 1.67
C LEU A 602 17.30 -15.20 1.89
N ARG A 603 16.37 -16.10 1.58
CA ARG A 603 16.59 -17.54 1.65
C ARG A 603 17.53 -18.03 0.56
N GLU A 604 17.35 -17.58 -0.69
CA GLU A 604 18.30 -17.87 -1.76
C GLU A 604 19.71 -17.37 -1.39
N PHE A 605 19.81 -16.17 -0.82
CA PHE A 605 21.06 -15.61 -0.34
C PHE A 605 21.71 -16.52 0.69
N ALA A 606 20.98 -16.96 1.72
CA ALA A 606 21.46 -17.92 2.70
C ALA A 606 21.92 -19.23 2.05
N ASP A 607 21.11 -19.84 1.18
CA ASP A 607 21.43 -21.13 0.57
C ASP A 607 22.70 -21.07 -0.28
N ARG A 608 22.87 -19.97 -1.02
CA ARG A 608 23.94 -19.78 -2.01
C ARG A 608 25.22 -19.16 -1.46
N ILE A 609 25.29 -18.82 -0.17
CA ILE A 609 26.53 -18.31 0.44
C ILE A 609 27.68 -19.24 0.09
N ASN A 610 28.74 -18.64 -0.44
CA ASN A 610 30.01 -19.32 -0.67
C ASN A 610 31.14 -18.53 0.00
N PRO A 611 32.03 -19.20 0.76
CA PRO A 611 33.24 -18.56 1.27
C PRO A 611 34.23 -18.29 0.13
N GLY A 612 34.50 -17.02 -0.14
CA GLY A 612 35.39 -16.51 -1.16
C GLY A 612 36.83 -16.30 -0.67
N GLU A 613 37.40 -15.15 -1.00
CA GLU A 613 38.76 -14.78 -0.57
C GLU A 613 38.82 -14.22 0.87
N ASP A 614 40.03 -13.86 1.32
CA ASP A 614 40.27 -13.35 2.70
C ASP A 614 40.08 -11.83 2.82
N ALA A 615 39.79 -11.13 1.73
CA ALA A 615 39.46 -9.71 1.79
C ALA A 615 38.16 -9.51 2.60
N PRO A 616 38.07 -8.49 3.47
CA PRO A 616 36.90 -8.28 4.30
C PRO A 616 35.68 -7.90 3.45
N VAL A 617 34.49 -8.39 3.83
CA VAL A 617 33.24 -8.13 3.10
C VAL A 617 32.26 -7.36 3.98
N TYR A 618 31.60 -6.36 3.41
CA TYR A 618 30.41 -5.73 3.98
C TYR A 618 29.22 -5.98 3.05
N ALA A 619 28.16 -6.57 3.56
CA ALA A 619 26.93 -6.83 2.83
C ALA A 619 25.75 -6.06 3.44
N LEU A 620 25.11 -5.19 2.67
CA LEU A 620 23.82 -4.59 3.04
C LEU A 620 22.70 -5.35 2.32
N LEU A 621 21.80 -5.93 3.11
CA LEU A 621 20.60 -6.64 2.65
C LEU A 621 19.37 -5.90 3.18
N HIS A 622 18.59 -5.26 2.32
CA HIS A 622 17.33 -4.62 2.71
C HIS A 622 16.16 -5.43 2.15
N ALA A 623 15.34 -5.99 3.03
CA ALA A 623 14.12 -6.70 2.70
C ALA A 623 12.89 -5.94 3.20
N ILE A 624 11.83 -5.90 2.39
CA ILE A 624 10.61 -5.15 2.69
C ILE A 624 9.76 -5.83 3.77
N ALA A 625 9.77 -7.16 3.87
CA ALA A 625 9.09 -7.81 4.98
C ALA A 625 9.74 -7.38 6.33
N PRO A 626 8.94 -7.05 7.37
CA PRO A 626 7.51 -7.31 7.51
C PRO A 626 6.53 -6.19 7.08
N HIS A 627 6.97 -5.14 6.37
CA HIS A 627 6.10 -4.07 5.85
C HIS A 627 4.83 -4.62 5.17
N TYR A 628 3.72 -3.89 5.30
CA TYR A 628 2.43 -4.23 4.68
C TYR A 628 2.49 -4.17 3.13
N PRO A 629 1.59 -4.83 2.39
CA PRO A 629 0.44 -5.60 2.83
C PRO A 629 0.84 -6.88 3.56
N ILE A 630 -0.02 -7.35 4.47
CA ILE A 630 0.16 -8.63 5.15
C ILE A 630 -0.32 -9.75 4.24
N VAL A 631 0.59 -10.65 3.87
CA VAL A 631 0.34 -11.65 2.82
C VAL A 631 0.79 -13.05 3.19
N VAL A 632 1.55 -13.22 4.27
CA VAL A 632 2.02 -14.52 4.74
C VAL A 632 1.72 -14.77 6.21
N ASP A 633 1.63 -16.05 6.57
CA ASP A 633 1.55 -16.52 7.94
C ASP A 633 2.93 -16.66 8.61
N ALA A 634 2.94 -17.15 9.85
CA ALA A 634 4.16 -17.38 10.63
C ALA A 634 5.11 -18.45 10.05
N ASP A 635 4.57 -19.37 9.24
CA ASP A 635 5.32 -20.42 8.52
C ASP A 635 5.74 -19.95 7.11
N CYS A 636 5.52 -18.68 6.78
CA CYS A 636 5.77 -18.07 5.49
C CYS A 636 4.93 -18.62 4.32
N ARG A 637 3.73 -19.14 4.59
CA ARG A 637 2.77 -19.53 3.56
C ARG A 637 1.97 -18.33 3.10
N TYR A 638 1.80 -18.20 1.79
CA TYR A 638 1.04 -17.12 1.17
C TYR A 638 -0.47 -17.34 1.34
N PHE A 639 -1.18 -16.30 1.79
CA PHE A 639 -2.63 -16.34 2.01
C PHE A 639 -3.47 -16.27 0.72
N GLY A 640 -2.88 -16.10 -0.47
CA GLY A 640 -3.67 -15.90 -1.70
C GLY A 640 -4.42 -14.55 -1.75
N LYS A 641 -4.34 -13.74 -0.69
CA LYS A 641 -4.95 -12.43 -0.53
C LYS A 641 -4.16 -11.58 0.45
N ARG A 642 -4.47 -10.28 0.49
CA ARG A 642 -3.92 -9.33 1.48
C ARG A 642 -4.83 -9.32 2.69
N LEU A 643 -4.27 -9.43 3.88
CA LEU A 643 -4.99 -9.30 5.15
C LEU A 643 -4.88 -7.87 5.68
N PRO A 644 -5.88 -7.40 6.46
CA PRO A 644 -5.77 -6.18 7.24
C PRO A 644 -4.56 -6.24 8.18
N VAL A 645 -3.97 -5.07 8.45
CA VAL A 645 -2.92 -4.94 9.46
C VAL A 645 -3.57 -5.04 10.83
N SER A 646 -3.34 -6.15 11.52
CA SER A 646 -3.61 -6.33 12.95
C SER A 646 -2.30 -6.69 13.65
N LYS A 647 -2.32 -6.72 14.99
CA LYS A 647 -1.18 -7.20 15.77
C LYS A 647 -0.75 -8.59 15.30
N ASP A 648 -1.71 -9.51 15.15
CA ASP A 648 -1.38 -10.94 14.98
C ASP A 648 -1.06 -11.29 13.53
N SER A 649 -1.72 -10.63 12.58
CA SER A 649 -1.37 -10.76 11.16
C SER A 649 0.02 -10.19 10.89
N TYR A 650 0.37 -9.07 11.52
CA TYR A 650 1.71 -8.49 11.44
C TYR A 650 2.74 -9.36 12.17
N ASP A 651 2.47 -9.82 13.39
CA ASP A 651 3.36 -10.68 14.18
C ASP A 651 3.69 -11.97 13.42
N ALA A 652 2.72 -12.56 12.73
CA ALA A 652 2.93 -13.72 11.87
C ALA A 652 3.91 -13.41 10.73
N GLN A 653 3.70 -12.32 9.99
CA GLN A 653 4.62 -11.91 8.92
C GLN A 653 6.01 -11.52 9.46
N ALA A 654 6.09 -10.91 10.65
CA ALA A 654 7.34 -10.60 11.34
C ALA A 654 8.10 -11.87 11.78
N ARG A 655 7.42 -12.88 12.31
CA ARG A 655 8.00 -14.21 12.61
C ARG A 655 8.53 -14.88 11.34
N CYS A 656 7.79 -14.77 10.25
CA CYS A 656 8.25 -15.25 8.95
C CYS A 656 9.54 -14.53 8.50
N ALA A 657 9.63 -13.20 8.63
CA ALA A 657 10.85 -12.46 8.32
C ALA A 657 12.04 -12.88 9.20
N LEU A 658 11.82 -13.01 10.51
CA LEU A 658 12.84 -13.48 11.45
C LEU A 658 13.29 -14.93 11.16
N SER A 659 12.39 -15.80 10.69
CA SER A 659 12.75 -17.17 10.29
C SER A 659 13.72 -17.19 9.10
N SER A 660 13.56 -16.27 8.15
CA SER A 660 14.48 -16.13 7.00
C SER A 660 15.84 -15.59 7.42
N VAL A 661 15.87 -14.66 8.39
CA VAL A 661 17.12 -14.22 9.02
C VAL A 661 17.78 -15.37 9.78
N GLN A 662 17.01 -16.17 10.51
CA GLN A 662 17.52 -17.32 11.24
C GLN A 662 18.15 -18.36 10.29
N ALA A 663 17.54 -18.64 9.13
CA ALA A 663 18.12 -19.52 8.12
C ALA A 663 19.49 -19.04 7.63
N LEU A 664 19.66 -17.72 7.48
CA LEU A 664 20.97 -17.12 7.21
C LEU A 664 21.96 -17.34 8.36
N LEU A 665 21.55 -17.15 9.62
CA LEU A 665 22.41 -17.42 10.79
C LEU A 665 22.86 -18.89 10.83
N ASP A 666 21.93 -19.81 10.60
CA ASP A 666 22.18 -21.25 10.59
C ASP A 666 23.12 -21.65 9.44
N ARG A 667 22.96 -21.04 8.27
CA ARG A 667 23.93 -21.21 7.17
C ARG A 667 25.32 -20.76 7.57
N LEU A 668 25.47 -19.56 8.14
CA LEU A 668 26.78 -19.05 8.56
C LEU A 668 27.44 -19.99 9.57
N ARG A 669 26.67 -20.63 10.46
CA ARG A 669 27.19 -21.67 11.37
C ARG A 669 27.66 -22.91 10.61
N SER A 670 26.87 -23.38 9.65
CA SER A 670 27.22 -24.55 8.83
C SER A 670 28.50 -24.36 7.99
N LEU A 671 28.86 -23.11 7.70
CA LEU A 671 30.03 -22.74 6.91
C LEU A 671 31.23 -22.29 7.78
N ASP A 672 31.16 -22.38 9.11
CA ASP A 672 32.16 -21.83 10.05
C ASP A 672 32.43 -20.31 9.87
N LEU A 673 31.42 -19.58 9.38
CA LEU A 673 31.48 -18.14 9.18
C LEU A 673 30.80 -17.33 10.29
N TYR A 674 29.96 -17.96 11.13
CA TYR A 674 29.17 -17.25 12.14
C TYR A 674 30.04 -16.40 13.07
N ASP A 675 31.10 -16.97 13.65
CA ASP A 675 31.99 -16.23 14.55
C ASP A 675 32.82 -15.15 13.83
N ARG A 676 33.10 -15.37 12.54
CA ARG A 676 33.85 -14.47 11.65
C ARG A 676 32.97 -13.38 11.03
N THR A 677 31.72 -13.28 11.47
CA THR A 677 30.73 -12.35 10.94
C THR A 677 30.16 -11.52 12.08
N ALA A 678 30.26 -10.18 11.96
CA ALA A 678 29.41 -9.28 12.72
C ALA A 678 28.08 -9.11 11.98
N ILE A 679 26.97 -9.12 12.72
CA ILE A 679 25.63 -9.05 12.15
C ILE A 679 24.90 -7.88 12.79
N VAL A 680 24.37 -6.99 11.96
CA VAL A 680 23.59 -5.82 12.37
C VAL A 680 22.19 -5.99 11.78
N LEU A 681 21.23 -6.37 12.62
CA LEU A 681 19.81 -6.44 12.26
C LEU A 681 19.14 -5.13 12.66
N THR A 682 18.59 -4.41 11.68
CA THR A 682 17.97 -3.11 11.89
C THR A 682 16.61 -3.04 11.22
N SER A 683 15.85 -2.01 11.58
CA SER A 683 14.80 -1.47 10.76
C SER A 683 15.05 0.00 10.47
N ASP A 684 14.43 0.52 9.43
CA ASP A 684 14.51 1.91 9.02
C ASP A 684 13.50 2.79 9.76
N HIS A 685 12.32 2.26 10.12
CA HIS A 685 11.29 2.93 10.93
C HIS A 685 10.33 1.93 11.60
N GLY A 686 9.45 2.43 12.49
CA GLY A 686 8.37 1.63 13.10
C GLY A 686 7.02 1.76 12.38
N LEU A 687 5.93 1.39 13.06
CA LEU A 687 4.56 1.39 12.51
C LEU A 687 3.54 1.86 13.56
N ALA A 688 3.07 3.09 13.42
CA ALA A 688 2.09 3.71 14.32
C ALA A 688 0.79 2.92 14.47
N ALA A 689 0.36 2.17 13.45
CA ALA A 689 -0.85 1.35 13.51
C ALA A 689 -0.78 0.23 14.56
N LEU A 690 0.43 -0.13 15.02
CA LEU A 690 0.67 -1.15 16.04
C LEU A 690 0.93 -0.54 17.43
N ALA A 691 0.64 0.75 17.65
CA ALA A 691 0.80 1.36 18.96
C ALA A 691 0.01 0.56 20.03
N PRO A 692 0.64 0.11 21.12
CA PRO A 692 -0.03 -0.64 22.19
C PRO A 692 -1.24 0.12 22.76
N GLY A 693 -2.31 -0.60 23.09
CA GLY A 693 -3.51 0.02 23.65
C GLY A 693 -3.27 0.72 25.00
N ASP A 694 -2.28 0.28 25.76
CA ASP A 694 -1.85 0.83 27.04
C ASP A 694 -0.60 1.70 26.94
N HIS A 695 -0.25 2.18 25.73
CA HIS A 695 0.95 2.96 25.51
C HIS A 695 1.02 4.18 26.46
N PRO A 696 2.14 4.40 27.18
CA PRO A 696 2.24 5.45 28.22
C PRO A 696 2.07 6.88 27.68
N LEU A 697 2.31 7.09 26.38
CA LEU A 697 2.15 8.39 25.72
C LEU A 697 0.74 8.61 25.14
N ARG A 698 -0.20 7.69 25.38
CA ARG A 698 -1.53 7.73 24.77
C ARG A 698 -2.26 9.02 25.11
N GLY A 699 -2.79 9.68 24.09
CA GLY A 699 -3.55 10.92 24.22
C GLY A 699 -2.72 12.18 24.49
N ILE A 700 -1.40 12.08 24.64
CA ILE A 700 -0.52 13.25 24.73
C ILE A 700 -0.43 13.93 23.36
N ARG A 701 -0.90 15.18 23.27
CA ARG A 701 -0.88 15.97 22.03
C ARG A 701 0.44 16.72 21.85
N SER A 702 0.86 16.85 20.60
CA SER A 702 2.02 17.61 20.14
C SER A 702 1.70 18.34 18.83
N PRO A 703 2.56 19.27 18.37
CA PRO A 703 2.36 19.96 17.10
C PRO A 703 2.25 19.02 15.89
N ALA A 704 2.84 17.84 15.99
CA ALA A 704 2.88 16.84 14.93
C ALA A 704 1.76 15.78 15.03
N GLY A 705 0.89 15.84 16.05
CA GLY A 705 -0.13 14.82 16.31
C GLY A 705 -0.03 14.19 17.70
N VAL A 706 -0.66 13.03 17.88
CA VAL A 706 -0.65 12.28 19.15
C VAL A 706 0.66 11.50 19.29
N LEU A 707 1.29 11.60 20.46
CA LEU A 707 2.67 11.19 20.67
C LEU A 707 2.89 9.67 20.71
N ASP A 708 1.87 8.87 21.02
CA ASP A 708 1.94 7.41 20.98
C ASP A 708 2.20 6.84 19.58
N GLY A 709 1.45 7.30 18.58
CA GLY A 709 1.69 6.93 17.17
C GLY A 709 3.05 7.41 16.68
N ILE A 710 3.44 8.65 17.04
CA ILE A 710 4.74 9.25 16.69
C ILE A 710 5.90 8.43 17.28
N ALA A 711 5.82 8.07 18.57
CA ALA A 711 6.84 7.28 19.25
C ALA A 711 6.94 5.85 18.69
N THR A 712 5.81 5.27 18.31
CA THR A 712 5.78 3.94 17.69
C THR A 712 6.41 3.96 16.28
N ASP A 713 6.15 4.99 15.47
CA ASP A 713 6.86 5.22 14.20
C ASP A 713 8.37 5.47 14.41
N ALA A 714 8.74 6.05 15.56
CA ALA A 714 10.11 6.44 15.89
C ALA A 714 10.98 5.33 16.48
N THR A 715 10.49 4.10 16.66
CA THR A 715 11.22 3.01 17.35
C THR A 715 11.48 1.80 16.45
N PRO A 716 12.37 1.91 15.45
CA PRO A 716 12.77 0.76 14.65
C PRO A 716 13.56 -0.27 15.47
N LEU A 717 13.53 -1.53 15.04
CA LEU A 717 14.35 -2.61 15.56
C LEU A 717 15.85 -2.31 15.44
N LEU A 718 16.63 -2.65 16.47
CA LEU A 718 18.09 -2.79 16.42
C LEU A 718 18.56 -3.98 17.26
N ALA A 719 19.26 -4.93 16.63
CA ALA A 719 19.97 -6.01 17.31
C ALA A 719 21.33 -6.26 16.65
N ILE A 720 22.40 -6.38 17.45
CA ILE A 720 23.77 -6.53 16.94
C ILE A 720 24.45 -7.73 17.55
N LYS A 721 25.10 -8.54 16.71
CA LYS A 721 26.04 -9.60 17.10
C LYS A 721 27.46 -9.21 16.67
N PRO A 722 28.37 -8.88 17.61
CA PRO A 722 29.77 -8.62 17.31
C PRO A 722 30.54 -9.87 16.85
N PHE A 723 31.76 -9.69 16.34
CA PHE A 723 32.67 -10.79 16.01
C PHE A 723 32.93 -11.70 17.23
N GLY A 724 32.91 -13.01 17.02
CA GLY A 724 33.14 -14.02 18.07
C GLY A 724 32.14 -14.04 19.24
N ALA A 725 31.14 -13.16 19.26
CA ALA A 725 30.17 -13.09 20.35
C ALA A 725 29.27 -14.33 20.39
N ARG A 726 29.11 -14.90 21.59
CA ARG A 726 28.29 -16.07 21.89
C ARG A 726 27.56 -15.90 23.23
N GLY A 727 26.58 -16.76 23.51
CA GLY A 727 25.78 -16.74 24.73
C GLY A 727 24.36 -16.20 24.47
N PRO A 728 23.49 -16.15 25.49
CA PRO A 728 22.08 -15.81 25.31
C PRO A 728 21.88 -14.40 24.73
N LEU A 729 20.72 -14.17 24.10
CA LEU A 729 20.35 -12.88 23.51
C LEU A 729 20.33 -11.81 24.62
N ARG A 730 21.16 -10.78 24.57
CA ARG A 730 21.14 -9.73 25.59
C ARG A 730 20.15 -8.63 25.23
N THR A 731 19.60 -7.95 26.23
CA THR A 731 18.84 -6.71 26.03
C THR A 731 19.61 -5.55 26.64
N SER A 732 19.69 -4.44 25.91
CA SER A 732 20.30 -3.19 26.34
C SER A 732 19.28 -2.05 26.26
N ASP A 733 19.25 -1.22 27.29
CA ASP A 733 18.47 0.02 27.35
C ASP A 733 19.32 1.25 27.03
N ALA A 734 20.50 1.06 26.41
CA ALA A 734 21.32 2.17 25.95
C ALA A 734 20.52 3.09 25.02
N PRO A 735 20.55 4.42 25.23
CA PRO A 735 19.82 5.38 24.42
C PRO A 735 20.52 5.55 23.07
N THR A 736 20.23 4.63 22.16
CA THR A 736 20.81 4.57 20.81
C THR A 736 19.95 5.34 19.82
N ALA A 737 20.55 5.80 18.73
CA ALA A 737 19.84 6.40 17.60
C ALA A 737 20.28 5.76 16.29
N ILE A 738 19.42 5.76 15.27
CA ILE A 738 19.75 5.21 13.94
C ILE A 738 20.97 5.90 13.31
N THR A 739 21.22 7.15 13.69
CA THR A 739 22.39 7.95 13.27
C THR A 739 23.71 7.53 13.93
N ASP A 740 23.68 6.58 14.86
CA ASP A 740 24.85 5.94 15.47
C ASP A 740 25.39 4.75 14.68
N LEU A 741 24.59 4.22 13.74
CA LEU A 741 24.96 3.06 12.95
C LEU A 741 26.25 3.23 12.13
N PRO A 742 26.56 4.40 11.52
CA PRO A 742 27.84 4.59 10.84
C PRO A 742 29.04 4.40 11.78
N ALA A 743 28.99 4.99 12.97
CA ALA A 743 30.05 4.83 13.98
C ALA A 743 30.16 3.39 14.46
N THR A 744 29.02 2.72 14.66
CA THR A 744 28.96 1.32 15.09
C THR A 744 29.55 0.37 14.05
N LEU A 745 29.25 0.59 12.76
CA LEU A 745 29.78 -0.23 11.67
C LEU A 745 31.29 -0.04 11.50
N LEU A 746 31.79 1.18 11.65
CA LEU A 746 33.24 1.45 11.65
C LEU A 746 33.93 0.83 12.87
N ASP A 747 33.31 0.89 14.05
CA ASP A 747 33.81 0.25 15.27
C ASP A 747 33.88 -1.28 15.12
N LEU A 748 32.82 -1.91 14.60
CA LEU A 748 32.84 -3.34 14.25
C LEU A 748 33.96 -3.66 13.23
N ALA A 749 34.19 -2.77 12.28
CA ALA A 749 35.26 -2.91 11.30
C ALA A 749 36.67 -2.68 11.87
N GLU A 750 36.80 -2.29 13.15
CA GLU A 750 38.04 -1.84 13.79
C GLU A 750 38.69 -0.64 13.08
N LEU A 751 37.84 0.26 12.56
CA LEU A 751 38.24 1.46 11.84
C LEU A 751 37.93 2.73 12.65
N PRO A 752 38.73 3.79 12.52
CA PRO A 752 38.41 5.07 13.14
C PRO A 752 37.11 5.64 12.55
N ASN A 753 36.33 6.35 13.36
CA ASN A 753 35.13 7.06 12.90
C ASN A 753 35.51 8.28 12.04
N THR A 754 35.88 8.04 10.78
CA THR A 754 36.28 9.06 9.81
C THR A 754 35.15 10.02 9.44
N LEU A 755 33.89 9.58 9.58
CA LEU A 755 32.70 10.39 9.35
C LEU A 755 32.49 11.44 10.45
N ARG A 756 33.06 11.23 11.65
CA ARG A 756 32.87 12.09 12.83
C ARG A 756 31.40 12.31 13.19
N ARG A 757 30.57 11.28 12.96
CA ARG A 757 29.13 11.26 13.25
C ARG A 757 28.77 10.06 14.10
N GLY A 758 27.78 10.22 14.97
CA GLY A 758 27.29 9.16 15.85
C GLY A 758 28.33 8.69 16.88
N THR A 759 27.92 7.75 17.72
CA THR A 759 28.78 7.03 18.66
C THR A 759 28.48 5.55 18.54
N SER A 760 29.48 4.66 18.59
CA SER A 760 29.21 3.22 18.51
C SER A 760 28.24 2.81 19.62
N VAL A 761 27.14 2.16 19.26
CA VAL A 761 26.13 1.74 20.23
C VAL A 761 26.66 0.69 21.21
N LEU A 762 27.73 -0.02 20.83
CA LEU A 762 28.40 -1.00 21.68
C LEU A 762 29.18 -0.35 22.83
N ALA A 763 29.51 0.94 22.71
CA ALA A 763 30.24 1.72 23.70
C ALA A 763 29.33 2.62 24.57
N LEU A 764 28.03 2.66 24.28
CA LEU A 764 27.08 3.49 25.03
C LEU A 764 26.70 2.84 26.37
N ASP A 765 26.73 3.64 27.43
CA ASP A 765 26.30 3.24 28.77
C ASP A 765 24.77 3.30 28.89
N PRO A 766 24.09 2.20 29.24
CA PRO A 766 22.65 2.18 29.51
C PRO A 766 22.17 3.15 30.58
N ALA A 767 23.03 3.55 31.51
CA ALA A 767 22.66 4.44 32.61
C ALA A 767 22.82 5.94 32.27
N THR A 768 23.50 6.29 31.17
CA THR A 768 23.82 7.68 30.85
C THR A 768 22.77 8.28 29.89
N PRO A 769 21.98 9.29 30.31
CA PRO A 769 21.04 9.95 29.44
C PRO A 769 21.74 10.64 28.28
N ARG A 770 21.12 10.60 27.11
CA ARG A 770 21.62 11.23 25.90
C ARG A 770 20.47 11.81 25.10
N GLU A 771 20.65 13.04 24.64
CA GLU A 771 19.73 13.65 23.69
C GLU A 771 19.90 13.03 22.30
N ARG A 772 18.78 12.63 21.71
CA ARG A 772 18.64 12.11 20.35
C ARG A 772 17.58 12.90 19.61
N THR A 773 17.55 12.84 18.28
CA THR A 773 16.64 13.66 17.46
C THR A 773 15.78 12.78 16.57
N TYR A 774 14.49 13.10 16.49
CA TYR A 774 13.53 12.49 15.58
C TYR A 774 12.74 13.57 14.84
N ALA A 775 12.54 13.40 13.53
CA ALA A 775 11.77 14.33 12.71
C ALA A 775 10.52 13.64 12.15
N HIS A 776 9.36 14.16 12.53
CA HIS A 776 8.05 13.66 12.09
C HIS A 776 7.46 14.51 10.96
N TYR A 777 6.70 13.87 10.09
CA TYR A 777 5.96 14.52 9.00
C TYR A 777 4.84 13.59 8.50
N GLU A 778 3.92 14.10 7.69
CA GLU A 778 2.87 13.27 7.11
C GLU A 778 3.34 12.60 5.81
N TRP A 779 3.23 11.28 5.67
CA TRP A 779 3.51 10.61 4.40
C TRP A 779 2.34 10.76 3.42
N GLY A 780 2.64 11.07 2.15
CA GLY A 780 1.63 11.27 1.12
C GLY A 780 2.19 12.02 -0.09
N ARG A 781 1.38 12.37 -1.08
CA ARG A 781 1.87 12.98 -2.35
C ARG A 781 2.75 14.23 -2.16
N ARG A 782 2.44 15.08 -1.17
CA ARG A 782 3.23 16.31 -0.87
C ARG A 782 4.61 16.01 -0.30
N ASN A 783 4.80 14.81 0.26
CA ASN A 783 5.99 14.39 0.99
C ASN A 783 6.62 13.11 0.41
N GLY A 784 6.02 12.55 -0.65
CA GLY A 784 6.37 11.26 -1.24
C GLY A 784 7.67 11.29 -2.04
N TRP A 785 7.98 10.18 -2.71
CA TRP A 785 9.24 9.99 -3.45
C TRP A 785 9.56 11.09 -4.48
N ALA A 786 8.54 11.62 -5.15
CA ALA A 786 8.70 12.68 -6.15
C ALA A 786 8.83 14.09 -5.55
N SER A 787 8.54 14.27 -4.26
CA SER A 787 8.59 15.60 -3.66
C SER A 787 10.03 16.04 -3.38
N PRO A 788 10.44 17.24 -3.85
CA PRO A 788 11.77 17.78 -3.62
C PRO A 788 11.99 18.18 -2.15
N TYR A 789 10.95 18.50 -1.39
CA TYR A 789 11.03 18.86 0.03
C TYR A 789 9.93 18.14 0.82
N PHE A 790 10.04 18.12 2.14
CA PHE A 790 8.89 17.82 3.00
C PHE A 790 8.16 19.13 3.31
N ASP A 791 6.82 19.14 3.29
CA ASP A 791 5.99 20.35 3.50
C ASP A 791 6.34 21.02 4.83
N VAL A 792 6.39 20.21 5.90
CA VAL A 792 6.91 20.55 7.22
C VAL A 792 7.56 19.32 7.87
N LEU A 793 8.70 19.51 8.52
CA LEU A 793 9.28 18.54 9.45
C LEU A 793 9.14 19.06 10.89
N HIS A 794 8.46 18.30 11.73
CA HIS A 794 8.38 18.55 13.17
C HIS A 794 9.53 17.85 13.87
N VAL A 795 10.47 18.62 14.39
CA VAL A 795 11.68 18.09 15.02
C VAL A 795 11.46 17.95 16.53
N PHE A 796 11.73 16.76 17.04
CA PHE A 796 11.72 16.43 18.46
C PHE A 796 13.12 16.08 18.93
N SER A 797 13.46 16.50 20.15
CA SER A 797 14.55 15.90 20.91
C SER A 797 13.99 14.90 21.92
N VAL A 798 14.66 13.77 22.06
CA VAL A 798 14.32 12.71 23.01
C VAL A 798 15.52 12.47 23.91
N ASN A 799 15.39 12.79 25.20
CA ASN A 799 16.44 12.62 26.21
C ASN A 799 15.93 11.71 27.34
N GLY A 800 16.37 10.45 27.35
CA GLY A 800 15.77 9.36 28.12
C GLY A 800 14.93 8.45 27.24
N ARG A 801 14.14 7.54 27.83
CA ARG A 801 13.47 6.46 27.08
C ARG A 801 12.39 6.99 26.14
N VAL A 802 12.27 6.35 24.98
CA VAL A 802 11.29 6.77 23.96
C VAL A 802 9.84 6.58 24.43
N THR A 803 9.60 5.72 25.41
CA THR A 803 8.28 5.51 26.03
C THR A 803 7.94 6.51 27.13
N ASP A 804 8.89 7.33 27.59
CA ASP A 804 8.69 8.21 28.75
C ASP A 804 8.28 9.61 28.27
N ALA A 805 7.11 10.10 28.71
CA ALA A 805 6.55 11.38 28.22
C ALA A 805 7.47 12.57 28.50
N GLU A 806 8.15 12.54 29.65
CA GLU A 806 9.08 13.59 30.06
C GLU A 806 10.36 13.63 29.21
N SER A 807 10.67 12.59 28.44
CA SER A 807 11.83 12.54 27.57
C SER A 807 11.63 13.29 26.25
N TRP A 808 10.40 13.53 25.83
CA TRP A 808 10.10 14.20 24.57
C TRP A 808 10.02 15.72 24.74
N ARG A 809 10.73 16.45 23.87
CA ARG A 809 10.59 17.91 23.72
C ARG A 809 10.49 18.24 22.24
N TYR A 810 9.45 18.98 21.88
CA TYR A 810 9.38 19.61 20.55
C TYR A 810 10.47 20.67 20.44
N ARG A 811 11.08 20.82 19.27
CA ARG A 811 12.17 21.78 19.04
C ARG A 811 11.78 22.85 18.03
N GLU A 812 11.34 22.45 16.84
CA GLU A 812 11.07 23.38 15.75
C GLU A 812 10.25 22.74 14.62
N ALA A 813 9.66 23.60 13.77
CA ALA A 813 9.06 23.23 12.49
C ALA A 813 9.98 23.70 11.35
N LEU A 814 10.53 22.75 10.59
CA LEU A 814 11.32 23.05 9.39
C LEU A 814 10.42 22.98 8.17
N PHE A 815 9.99 24.15 7.71
CA PHE A 815 9.17 24.29 6.52
C PHE A 815 9.98 24.08 5.23
N GLN A 816 9.31 23.63 4.16
CA GLN A 816 9.92 23.71 2.82
C GLN A 816 10.26 25.16 2.47
N PRO A 817 11.37 25.44 1.76
CA PRO A 817 11.71 26.78 1.30
C PRO A 817 10.63 27.29 0.34
N TYR A 818 9.81 28.24 0.78
CA TYR A 818 8.65 28.73 0.03
C TYR A 818 8.62 30.27 -0.05
N PHE A 819 8.16 30.81 -1.18
CA PHE A 819 8.10 32.26 -1.40
C PHE A 819 7.02 32.96 -0.55
N ASP A 820 5.90 32.29 -0.27
CA ASP A 820 4.83 32.81 0.60
C ASP A 820 4.88 32.15 1.98
N ARG A 821 5.85 32.58 2.81
CA ARG A 821 6.01 32.11 4.20
C ARG A 821 4.75 32.36 5.04
N GLU A 822 3.98 33.41 4.75
CA GLU A 822 2.76 33.73 5.49
C GLU A 822 1.63 32.75 5.17
N GLY A 823 1.40 32.45 3.89
CA GLY A 823 0.49 31.41 3.45
C GLY A 823 0.84 30.04 4.03
N GLN A 824 2.12 29.69 4.07
CA GLN A 824 2.58 28.43 4.63
C GLN A 824 2.28 28.29 6.12
N ARG A 825 2.48 29.35 6.91
CA ARG A 825 2.10 29.35 8.34
C ARG A 825 0.58 29.18 8.50
N ARG A 826 -0.22 29.85 7.67
CA ARG A 826 -1.68 29.72 7.69
C ARG A 826 -2.18 28.30 7.35
N THR A 827 -1.53 27.59 6.44
CA THR A 827 -1.96 26.24 6.00
C THR A 827 -1.60 25.14 7.00
N HIS A 828 -0.63 25.35 7.88
CA HIS A 828 -0.16 24.34 8.84
C HIS A 828 -0.74 24.49 10.26
N ARG A 829 -1.72 25.38 10.44
CA ARG A 829 -2.39 25.56 11.74
C ARG A 829 -3.21 24.32 12.10
N VAL A 830 -3.19 23.94 13.37
CA VAL A 830 -3.94 22.79 13.90
C VAL A 830 -4.97 23.28 14.91
N GLY A 831 -6.19 22.73 14.87
CA GLY A 831 -7.21 22.98 15.89
C GLY A 831 -7.74 24.42 15.97
N LEU A 832 -7.56 25.21 14.91
CA LEU A 832 -8.12 26.55 14.75
C LEU A 832 -9.16 26.56 13.64
N HIS A 833 -10.40 26.91 13.98
CA HIS A 833 -11.49 27.03 13.01
C HIS A 833 -11.95 28.47 12.92
N ALA A 834 -11.85 29.07 11.74
CA ALA A 834 -12.32 30.43 11.49
C ALA A 834 -13.86 30.50 11.63
N LEU A 835 -14.37 31.56 12.24
CA LEU A 835 -15.80 31.85 12.28
C LEU A 835 -16.15 32.72 11.07
N GLU A 836 -16.89 32.17 10.10
CA GLU A 836 -17.12 32.79 8.78
C GLU A 836 -17.94 34.08 8.81
N ASP A 837 -18.71 34.37 9.86
CA ASP A 837 -19.40 35.65 9.98
C ASP A 837 -19.93 35.88 11.40
N ARG A 838 -20.02 37.16 11.82
CA ARG A 838 -20.68 37.71 13.04
C ARG A 838 -19.88 38.22 14.24
N THR A 839 -18.55 38.22 14.27
CA THR A 839 -17.81 38.98 15.30
C THR A 839 -16.55 39.70 14.79
N THR A 840 -16.60 40.34 13.63
CA THR A 840 -15.79 41.56 13.39
C THR A 840 -16.33 42.71 14.25
N GLY A 841 -16.44 42.47 15.57
CA GLY A 841 -16.77 43.48 16.55
C GLY A 841 -15.58 44.43 16.70
N GLN A 842 -15.72 45.63 16.12
CA GLN A 842 -14.96 46.86 16.40
C GLN A 842 -13.44 46.88 16.15
N THR A 843 -12.76 45.75 15.92
CA THR A 843 -11.27 45.68 15.88
C THR A 843 -10.65 45.19 14.57
N GLY A 844 -11.43 44.66 13.62
CA GLY A 844 -10.92 44.18 12.32
C GLY A 844 -10.07 42.90 12.34
N ARG A 845 -9.79 42.30 13.50
CA ARG A 845 -8.99 41.06 13.63
C ARG A 845 -9.86 39.81 13.50
N PRO A 846 -9.41 38.75 12.79
CA PRO A 846 -10.16 37.51 12.64
C PRO A 846 -10.29 36.76 13.97
N VAL A 847 -11.40 36.05 14.13
CA VAL A 847 -11.74 35.26 15.33
C VAL A 847 -11.81 33.78 14.97
N TYR A 848 -11.23 32.95 15.83
CA TYR A 848 -11.12 31.51 15.67
C TYR A 848 -11.69 30.82 16.91
N ARG A 849 -12.18 29.59 16.73
CA ARG A 849 -12.52 28.69 17.83
C ARG A 849 -11.55 27.52 17.91
N THR A 850 -11.29 27.03 19.12
CA THR A 850 -10.58 25.77 19.38
C THR A 850 -11.33 24.91 20.41
N ASP A 851 -11.32 23.60 20.19
CA ASP A 851 -12.02 22.61 21.02
C ASP A 851 -11.19 22.10 22.20
N GLY A 852 -9.91 22.47 22.29
CA GLY A 852 -9.05 22.01 23.40
C GLY A 852 -7.55 22.10 23.15
N TYR A 853 -7.14 22.11 21.88
CA TYR A 853 -5.75 22.15 21.47
C TYR A 853 -5.63 22.93 20.16
N ALA A 854 -4.74 23.92 20.12
CA ALA A 854 -4.46 24.71 18.93
C ALA A 854 -2.96 24.89 18.74
N VAL A 855 -2.53 24.91 17.48
CA VAL A 855 -1.14 25.18 17.08
C VAL A 855 -1.14 26.18 15.93
N PHE A 856 -0.31 27.21 16.05
CA PHE A 856 -0.06 28.18 14.98
C PHE A 856 1.40 28.63 15.00
N TYR A 857 1.81 29.37 13.96
CA TYR A 857 3.20 29.72 13.75
C TYR A 857 3.36 31.23 13.68
N ALA A 858 4.18 31.80 14.57
CA ALA A 858 4.53 33.22 14.53
C ALA A 858 5.81 33.43 13.71
N ALA A 859 5.91 34.59 13.05
CA ALA A 859 7.08 34.93 12.25
C ALA A 859 8.37 34.96 13.12
N PRO A 860 9.50 34.44 12.61
CA PRO A 860 10.74 34.32 13.38
C PRO A 860 11.32 35.69 13.78
N ASP A 861 11.12 36.73 12.98
CA ASP A 861 11.60 38.09 13.21
C ASP A 861 10.70 38.90 14.17
N ASN A 862 9.58 38.34 14.62
CA ASN A 862 8.68 39.03 15.53
C ASN A 862 9.20 38.95 16.98
N PRO A 863 9.56 40.08 17.62
CA PRO A 863 10.07 40.08 19.00
C PRO A 863 8.98 39.85 20.06
N ARG A 864 7.70 39.74 19.67
CA ARG A 864 6.59 39.56 20.60
C ARG A 864 5.41 38.81 19.99
N ILE A 865 5.06 37.67 20.57
CA ILE A 865 3.88 36.89 20.19
C ILE A 865 2.68 37.42 20.98
N THR A 866 1.63 37.89 20.28
CA THR A 866 0.45 38.51 20.92
C THR A 866 -0.86 38.02 20.33
N PHE A 867 -1.77 37.56 21.18
CA PHE A 867 -3.12 37.13 20.78
C PHE A 867 -4.10 37.30 21.93
N ASP A 868 -5.38 37.43 21.61
CA ASP A 868 -6.43 37.54 22.62
C ASP A 868 -7.12 36.19 22.79
N VAL A 869 -7.44 35.84 24.03
CA VAL A 869 -8.22 34.64 24.38
C VAL A 869 -9.45 35.02 25.19
N ARG A 870 -10.52 34.24 25.03
CA ARG A 870 -11.76 34.36 25.79
C ARG A 870 -12.49 33.02 25.82
N ASN A 871 -13.12 32.70 26.94
CA ASN A 871 -14.06 31.58 27.02
C ASN A 871 -15.41 31.99 26.41
N ALA A 872 -16.04 31.09 25.65
CA ALA A 872 -17.39 31.37 25.15
C ALA A 872 -18.40 31.55 26.29
N SER A 873 -19.40 32.40 26.07
CA SER A 873 -20.45 32.69 27.07
C SER A 873 -21.37 31.51 27.37
N THR A 874 -21.37 30.47 26.53
CA THR A 874 -22.12 29.23 26.75
C THR A 874 -21.29 28.16 27.49
N ALA A 875 -20.02 28.44 27.80
CA ALA A 875 -19.16 27.52 28.55
C ALA A 875 -19.58 27.48 30.04
N ARG A 876 -19.76 26.28 30.59
CA ARG A 876 -20.31 26.06 31.95
C ARG A 876 -19.31 26.32 33.09
N SER A 877 -18.03 26.56 32.79
CA SER A 877 -16.97 26.79 33.79
C SER A 877 -15.78 27.56 33.22
N PRO A 878 -15.02 28.32 34.04
CA PRO A 878 -13.71 28.86 33.67
C PRO A 878 -12.75 27.77 33.17
N ARG A 879 -11.85 28.12 32.25
CA ARG A 879 -10.85 27.20 31.67
C ARG A 879 -9.45 27.77 31.83
N THR A 880 -8.47 26.90 32.06
CA THR A 880 -7.06 27.23 32.03
C THR A 880 -6.52 27.05 30.61
N VAL A 881 -5.78 28.04 30.13
CA VAL A 881 -5.00 27.96 28.88
C VAL A 881 -3.52 27.93 29.24
N THR A 882 -2.86 26.83 28.93
CA THR A 882 -1.39 26.70 28.99
C THR A 882 -0.83 27.03 27.61
N VAL A 883 0.09 28.00 27.55
CA VAL A 883 0.75 28.44 26.32
C VAL A 883 2.15 27.86 26.29
N ARG A 884 2.50 27.20 25.18
CA ARG A 884 3.87 26.77 24.91
C ARG A 884 4.43 27.46 23.68
N ILE A 885 5.69 27.86 23.75
CA ILE A 885 6.45 28.37 22.60
C ILE A 885 7.62 27.42 22.38
N ASP A 886 7.69 26.81 21.20
CA ASP A 886 8.67 25.79 20.83
C ASP A 886 8.81 24.67 21.88
N GLY A 887 7.66 24.23 22.40
CA GLY A 887 7.55 23.16 23.39
C GLY A 887 7.70 23.60 24.85
N ASP A 888 8.23 24.80 25.12
CA ASP A 888 8.42 25.30 26.48
C ASP A 888 7.18 26.02 27.01
N VAL A 889 6.73 25.69 28.23
CA VAL A 889 5.60 26.37 28.88
C VAL A 889 6.02 27.79 29.27
N VAL A 890 5.39 28.79 28.64
CA VAL A 890 5.68 30.22 28.87
C VAL A 890 4.60 30.92 29.70
N GLY A 891 3.44 30.30 29.89
CA GLY A 891 2.38 30.84 30.74
C GLY A 891 1.18 29.92 30.91
N GLU A 892 0.47 30.09 32.03
CA GLU A 892 -0.81 29.45 32.32
C GLU A 892 -1.80 30.49 32.80
N HIS A 893 -2.98 30.54 32.20
CA HIS A 893 -3.95 31.60 32.42
C HIS A 893 -5.35 31.06 32.62
N LEU A 894 -6.01 31.46 33.72
CA LEU A 894 -7.45 31.26 33.89
C LEU A 894 -8.21 32.25 33.01
N VAL A 895 -9.05 31.73 32.12
CA VAL A 895 -9.80 32.50 31.12
C VAL A 895 -11.30 32.39 31.41
N ASP A 896 -11.94 33.56 31.42
CA ASP A 896 -13.38 33.76 31.63
C ASP A 896 -14.03 34.31 30.34
N GLU A 897 -15.24 34.86 30.43
CA GLU A 897 -15.96 35.41 29.27
C GLU A 897 -15.42 36.76 28.77
N THR A 898 -14.36 37.30 29.37
CA THR A 898 -13.74 38.55 28.94
C THR A 898 -12.54 38.29 28.03
N TRP A 899 -12.34 39.18 27.05
CA TRP A 899 -11.14 39.14 26.22
C TRP A 899 -9.92 39.52 27.04
N ARG A 900 -8.93 38.63 27.07
CA ARG A 900 -7.62 38.87 27.66
C ARG A 900 -6.54 38.78 26.59
N THR A 901 -5.73 39.84 26.47
CA THR A 901 -4.56 39.83 25.59
C THR A 901 -3.40 39.13 26.31
N LEU A 902 -2.89 38.07 25.70
CA LEU A 902 -1.67 37.38 26.10
C LEU A 902 -0.53 37.86 25.22
N ALA A 903 0.59 38.25 25.83
CA ALA A 903 1.76 38.78 25.13
C ALA A 903 3.03 38.21 25.74
N TYR A 904 3.84 37.55 24.89
CA TYR A 904 5.08 36.89 25.30
C TYR A 904 6.25 37.51 24.54
N PRO A 905 7.22 38.14 25.23
CA PRO A 905 8.45 38.58 24.59
C PRO A 905 9.28 37.37 24.18
N VAL A 906 9.80 37.38 22.96
CA VAL A 906 10.70 36.35 22.42
C VAL A 906 11.92 37.02 21.80
N ALA A 907 13.07 36.35 21.82
CA ALA A 907 14.24 36.83 21.11
C ALA A 907 14.00 36.63 19.60
N ALA A 908 13.92 37.72 18.83
CA ALA A 908 13.76 37.64 17.39
C ALA A 908 14.89 36.80 16.77
N ARG A 909 14.50 35.95 15.82
CA ARG A 909 15.36 35.11 15.00
C ARG A 909 15.60 35.78 13.65
N ASP A 910 16.53 35.25 12.86
CA ASP A 910 16.69 35.72 11.50
C ASP A 910 15.41 35.43 10.71
N ALA A 911 15.04 36.32 9.78
CA ALA A 911 13.82 36.17 8.99
C ALA A 911 13.79 34.85 8.19
N ASP A 912 14.97 34.28 7.95
CA ASP A 912 15.15 33.02 7.26
C ASP A 912 15.02 31.77 8.14
N ASP A 913 15.07 31.90 9.46
CA ASP A 913 14.98 30.81 10.44
C ASP A 913 13.58 30.19 10.55
N SER A 914 13.50 29.09 11.32
CA SER A 914 12.26 28.41 11.70
C SER A 914 11.32 29.36 12.49
N PRO A 915 10.03 29.42 12.12
CA PRO A 915 9.06 30.22 12.86
C PRO A 915 8.85 29.67 14.27
N PHE A 916 8.36 30.51 15.18
CA PHE A 916 7.98 30.06 16.51
C PHE A 916 6.71 29.24 16.44
N CYS A 917 6.75 28.01 16.95
CA CYS A 917 5.58 27.17 17.13
C CYS A 917 4.87 27.58 18.42
N VAL A 918 3.63 28.03 18.33
CA VAL A 918 2.82 28.39 19.49
C VAL A 918 1.73 27.34 19.68
N GLU A 919 1.77 26.66 20.82
CA GLU A 919 0.76 25.68 21.21
C GLU A 919 -0.11 26.22 22.34
N LEU A 920 -1.40 25.91 22.27
CA LEU A 920 -2.39 26.27 23.28
C LEU A 920 -3.09 25.01 23.77
N LEU A 921 -2.96 24.70 25.04
CA LEU A 921 -3.62 23.59 25.71
C LEU A 921 -4.71 24.12 26.61
N VAL A 922 -5.96 23.72 26.37
CA VAL A 922 -7.11 24.20 27.14
C VAL A 922 -7.61 23.10 28.07
N SER A 923 -7.77 23.43 29.35
CA SER A 923 -8.25 22.51 30.37
C SER A 923 -9.37 23.13 31.23
N PRO A 924 -10.48 22.42 31.51
CA PRO A 924 -10.86 21.14 30.92
C PRO A 924 -11.21 21.28 29.43
N VAL A 925 -10.92 20.23 28.66
CA VAL A 925 -11.30 20.10 27.24
C VAL A 925 -12.83 20.02 27.12
N ARG A 926 -13.40 20.60 26.06
CA ARG A 926 -14.84 20.50 25.78
C ARG A 926 -15.22 19.02 25.57
N ARG A 927 -16.29 18.55 26.22
CA ARG A 927 -16.75 17.16 26.05
C ARG A 927 -17.50 16.99 24.74
N ALA A 928 -17.38 15.81 24.13
CA ALA A 928 -18.21 15.42 23.00
C ALA A 928 -19.69 15.46 23.41
N GLY A 929 -20.51 16.21 22.66
CA GLY A 929 -21.93 16.44 22.96
C GLY A 929 -22.26 17.76 23.66
N GLU A 930 -21.26 18.54 24.10
CA GLU A 930 -21.47 19.92 24.55
C GLU A 930 -21.70 20.87 23.37
N ASP A 931 -22.39 21.98 23.60
CA ASP A 931 -22.69 23.01 22.59
C ASP A 931 -21.40 23.45 21.84
N PRO A 932 -21.33 23.33 20.50
CA PRO A 932 -20.20 23.81 19.71
C PRO A 932 -19.88 25.29 19.91
N ASP A 933 -20.86 26.08 20.33
CA ASP A 933 -20.68 27.50 20.62
C ASP A 933 -19.97 27.73 21.97
N GLY A 934 -19.78 26.67 22.79
CA GLY A 934 -19.06 26.67 24.07
C GLY A 934 -17.55 26.48 23.97
N ALA A 935 -16.95 26.68 22.79
CA ALA A 935 -15.51 26.54 22.55
C ALA A 935 -14.68 27.71 23.10
N MET A 936 -13.35 27.55 23.20
CA MET A 936 -12.46 28.67 23.49
C MET A 936 -12.32 29.53 22.24
N LEU A 937 -12.41 30.85 22.39
CA LEU A 937 -12.29 31.82 21.31
C LEU A 937 -10.92 32.50 21.34
N LEU A 938 -10.35 32.69 20.15
CA LEU A 938 -9.07 33.36 19.94
C LEU A 938 -9.23 34.47 18.92
N ARG A 939 -8.57 35.60 19.16
CA ARG A 939 -8.55 36.73 18.22
C ARG A 939 -7.12 37.17 17.98
N GLY A 940 -6.72 37.15 16.72
CA GLY A 940 -5.34 37.41 16.33
C GLY A 940 -5.06 37.12 14.86
N GLU A 941 -3.88 37.54 14.41
CA GLU A 941 -3.32 37.07 13.16
C GLU A 941 -2.49 35.83 13.49
N PHE A 942 -3.00 34.67 13.08
CA PHE A 942 -2.46 33.34 13.40
C PHE A 942 -1.95 32.64 12.18
#